data_AF-A0A954N303-F1
#
_entry.id   AF-A0A954N303-F1
#
_cell.length_a   1.000
_cell.length_b   1.000
_cell.length_c   1.000
_cell.angle_alpha   90.00
_cell.angle_beta   90.00
_cell.angle_gamma   90.00
#
_symmetry.space_group_name_H-M   'P 1'
#
loop_
_entity.id
_entity.type
_entity.pdbx_description
1 polymer ?
#
loop_
_entity_poly.entity_id
_entity_poly.type
_entity_poly.pdbx_seq_one_letter_code
_entity_poly.pdbx_strand_id
1 'polypeptide(L)'
;VRAFSDSNGDGIGDFKGLTEKLDYIQSLGVTAIWLLPFFLSPLRDDGYDIADYTRINPIYGSLREFETFLREAHQRDLRVITEMVMNHTSDQHEWFQKSRRAKPGDKWRDFYVWSDTDERYRDARIIFQDFERSNWTWDPEAQAYYWHRFYHHQPDLNFDNPDVHEAMFQSIDFWLDRGVDGVRLDAVPYLYEREGTNCENLPETHAFLKKLRDHVDEKYSDRMLLAEANQWPEDAAAYFGDGNECHMNFHFPLMPRLFMAIEREDRFPIIDILEQTPQIPENCQWGIFLRNHDELTLEMVTDEERDYMYRTFAEDPRARVNLGIRRRLAPLMRDNRRKMELMNGLLLSLPGTPVIYYGDEICMGDNIYLGDRDGVRTPMQWNDDRNAGFSRANPQRLYLPVIIDAPFHYASRNVEVDQSRPHSMLWWMRRIIGLRKQHPAFGRGTIEALMPENGKVLAILRTLGDETLLIVANLSRFAQCAELDLSRFRGQIPVELFGHSRFPPIGELPYFLTLGPFAFYWFRLEWSESEADQGDVTLPTVRISGDWDSLFTGKALARFESALPSYLMRHRWFAGKSRTIQRAKLIDVLRVYDVPEITCEINPGSRSINGELASLRILLVEVEYTEGEPETYQLPVVFAQGVQERNILADRPAAGLMVVQKSENGDAELATLCDTTHETEFWLLLFDAITQGRILPGLQGGIEPLQTSAFSRLATNVPQETSIHGGEQSNTSAILGRRLIMKL
;
A
#
# COMPACT_ATOMS: atom_id res chain seq x y z
N VAL A 1 -24.29 -2.20 -5.25
CA VAL A 1 -24.82 -2.17 -6.64
C VAL A 1 -25.73 -0.97 -6.86
N ARG A 2 -26.85 -0.87 -6.12
CA ARG A 2 -27.88 0.19 -6.22
C ARG A 2 -27.36 1.62 -6.38
N ALA A 3 -26.26 1.96 -5.71
CA ALA A 3 -25.75 3.32 -5.61
C ALA A 3 -24.65 3.68 -6.61
N PHE A 4 -24.13 2.73 -7.38
CA PHE A 4 -22.87 2.94 -8.09
C PHE A 4 -23.04 3.49 -9.51
N SER A 5 -23.84 2.85 -10.37
CA SER A 5 -24.12 3.35 -11.72
C SER A 5 -25.38 2.68 -12.28
N ASP A 6 -26.28 3.47 -12.87
CA ASP A 6 -27.51 3.02 -13.55
C ASP A 6 -27.26 2.99 -15.07
N SER A 7 -27.38 1.80 -15.68
CA SER A 7 -27.13 1.59 -17.11
C SER A 7 -28.39 1.64 -17.97
N ASN A 8 -29.58 1.51 -17.37
CA ASN A 8 -30.84 1.36 -18.09
C ASN A 8 -31.73 2.62 -18.01
N GLY A 9 -31.38 3.58 -17.13
CA GLY A 9 -32.05 4.86 -16.95
C GLY A 9 -33.34 4.79 -16.14
N ASP A 10 -33.53 3.78 -15.29
CA ASP A 10 -34.71 3.63 -14.44
C ASP A 10 -34.61 4.39 -13.10
N GLY A 11 -33.41 4.85 -12.73
CA GLY A 11 -33.09 5.57 -11.50
C GLY A 11 -32.37 4.73 -10.44
N ILE A 12 -32.05 3.47 -10.72
CA ILE A 12 -31.48 2.49 -9.79
C ILE A 12 -30.19 1.91 -10.40
N GLY A 13 -29.13 1.81 -9.61
CA GLY A 13 -27.88 1.21 -10.08
C GLY A 13 -27.98 -0.30 -10.23
N ASP A 14 -27.34 -0.84 -11.25
CA ASP A 14 -27.48 -2.25 -11.68
C ASP A 14 -26.12 -2.91 -11.99
N PHE A 15 -26.09 -4.23 -12.16
CA PHE A 15 -24.84 -4.97 -12.40
C PHE A 15 -24.14 -4.60 -13.71
N LYS A 16 -24.89 -4.23 -14.75
CA LYS A 16 -24.31 -3.82 -16.02
C LYS A 16 -23.64 -2.45 -15.86
N GLY A 17 -24.28 -1.52 -15.17
CA GLY A 17 -23.71 -0.23 -14.81
C GLY A 17 -22.45 -0.37 -13.96
N LEU A 18 -22.46 -1.27 -12.97
CA LEU A 18 -21.27 -1.58 -12.17
C LEU A 18 -20.13 -2.16 -13.04
N THR A 19 -20.45 -3.06 -13.98
CA THR A 19 -19.49 -3.64 -14.92
C THR A 19 -18.82 -2.57 -15.77
N GLU A 20 -19.59 -1.59 -16.28
CA GLU A 20 -19.08 -0.45 -17.07
C GLU A 20 -18.09 0.45 -16.28
N LYS A 21 -18.07 0.34 -14.95
CA LYS A 21 -17.20 1.13 -14.06
C LYS A 21 -16.02 0.33 -13.48
N LEU A 22 -15.83 -0.93 -13.87
CA LEU A 22 -14.72 -1.75 -13.37
C LEU A 22 -13.34 -1.15 -13.70
N ASP A 23 -13.19 -0.47 -14.84
CA ASP A 23 -11.92 0.19 -15.19
C ASP A 23 -11.59 1.33 -14.22
N TYR A 24 -12.62 2.07 -13.73
CA TYR A 24 -12.44 3.08 -12.70
C TYR A 24 -11.97 2.43 -11.38
N ILE A 25 -12.63 1.35 -10.95
CA ILE A 25 -12.29 0.60 -9.74
C ILE A 25 -10.85 0.09 -9.83
N GLN A 26 -10.48 -0.58 -10.92
CA GLN A 26 -9.13 -1.08 -11.14
C GLN A 26 -8.09 0.06 -11.11
N SER A 27 -8.38 1.19 -11.77
CA SER A 27 -7.48 2.35 -11.79
C SER A 27 -7.29 3.01 -10.42
N LEU A 28 -8.21 2.82 -9.47
CA LEU A 28 -8.06 3.27 -8.08
C LEU A 28 -6.96 2.48 -7.35
N GLY A 29 -6.67 1.27 -7.81
CA GLY A 29 -5.67 0.37 -7.24
C GLY A 29 -6.23 -0.67 -6.26
N VAL A 30 -7.56 -0.76 -6.12
CA VAL A 30 -8.21 -1.79 -5.30
C VAL A 30 -8.02 -3.18 -5.90
N THR A 31 -8.18 -4.20 -5.07
CA THR A 31 -7.92 -5.61 -5.42
C THR A 31 -9.12 -6.52 -5.15
N ALA A 32 -10.10 -6.04 -4.40
CA ALA A 32 -11.34 -6.74 -4.10
C ALA A 32 -12.51 -5.75 -4.07
N ILE A 33 -13.68 -6.19 -4.53
CA ILE A 33 -14.94 -5.47 -4.44
C ILE A 33 -15.84 -6.22 -3.46
N TRP A 34 -16.18 -5.57 -2.35
CA TRP A 34 -17.22 -6.06 -1.45
C TRP A 34 -18.56 -5.43 -1.86
N LEU A 35 -19.51 -6.30 -2.22
CA LEU A 35 -20.88 -5.92 -2.59
C LEU A 35 -21.81 -6.09 -1.39
N LEU A 36 -22.50 -5.00 -1.03
CA LEU A 36 -23.69 -5.01 -0.16
C LEU A 36 -24.79 -5.92 -0.73
N PRO A 37 -25.83 -6.28 0.05
CA PRO A 37 -26.81 -7.27 -0.37
C PRO A 37 -27.48 -6.91 -1.69
N PHE A 38 -27.53 -7.87 -2.61
CA PHE A 38 -28.20 -7.74 -3.91
C PHE A 38 -29.25 -8.84 -4.14
N PHE A 39 -29.56 -9.58 -3.08
CA PHE A 39 -30.54 -10.67 -3.08
C PHE A 39 -31.96 -10.15 -3.23
N LEU A 40 -32.88 -11.03 -3.59
CA LEU A 40 -34.31 -10.72 -3.57
C LEU A 40 -34.69 -10.28 -2.16
N SER A 41 -35.25 -9.09 -2.05
CA SER A 41 -35.58 -8.44 -0.78
C SER A 41 -36.67 -7.38 -1.02
N PRO A 42 -37.55 -7.11 -0.04
CA PRO A 42 -38.45 -5.97 -0.08
C PRO A 42 -37.74 -4.63 0.24
N LEU A 43 -36.44 -4.66 0.58
CA LEU A 43 -35.57 -3.50 0.81
C LEU A 43 -36.02 -2.63 1.98
N ARG A 44 -36.63 -3.23 3.01
CA ARG A 44 -37.04 -2.51 4.23
C ARG A 44 -35.85 -2.22 5.14
N ASP A 45 -34.76 -2.98 4.99
CA ASP A 45 -33.43 -2.68 5.54
C ASP A 45 -32.38 -2.73 4.43
N ASP A 46 -32.69 -2.10 3.28
CA ASP A 46 -31.78 -1.96 2.14
C ASP A 46 -31.16 -3.27 1.61
N GLY A 47 -31.89 -4.38 1.72
CA GLY A 47 -31.45 -5.68 1.21
C GLY A 47 -30.91 -6.64 2.27
N TYR A 48 -30.68 -6.17 3.51
CA TYR A 48 -30.33 -7.06 4.64
C TYR A 48 -31.51 -7.93 5.07
N ASP A 49 -32.74 -7.50 4.79
CA ASP A 49 -33.94 -8.32 4.87
C ASP A 49 -34.08 -9.23 3.62
N ILE A 50 -33.35 -10.34 3.59
CA ILE A 50 -33.32 -11.27 2.44
C ILE A 50 -34.59 -12.12 2.35
N ALA A 51 -35.26 -12.11 1.21
CA ALA A 51 -36.43 -12.94 0.91
C ALA A 51 -36.11 -14.20 0.07
N ASP A 52 -34.95 -14.25 -0.60
CA ASP A 52 -34.39 -15.46 -1.23
C ASP A 52 -32.88 -15.30 -1.45
N TYR A 53 -32.07 -16.14 -0.79
CA TYR A 53 -30.61 -16.11 -0.85
C TYR A 53 -30.00 -16.44 -2.22
N THR A 54 -30.75 -17.10 -3.10
CA THR A 54 -30.25 -17.63 -4.38
C THR A 54 -30.72 -16.82 -5.60
N ARG A 55 -31.56 -15.80 -5.37
CA ARG A 55 -32.12 -14.95 -6.42
C ARG A 55 -31.60 -13.52 -6.28
N ILE A 56 -31.23 -12.94 -7.41
CA ILE A 56 -30.91 -11.51 -7.49
C ILE A 56 -32.20 -10.69 -7.47
N ASN A 57 -32.19 -9.56 -6.76
CA ASN A 57 -33.30 -8.61 -6.81
C ASN A 57 -33.47 -8.10 -8.26
N PRO A 58 -34.67 -8.19 -8.86
CA PRO A 58 -34.88 -7.79 -10.25
C PRO A 58 -34.46 -6.34 -10.56
N ILE A 59 -34.41 -5.46 -9.54
CA ILE A 59 -33.96 -4.07 -9.71
C ILE A 59 -32.45 -3.95 -10.02
N TYR A 60 -31.65 -4.97 -9.72
CA TYR A 60 -30.20 -4.96 -9.98
C TYR A 60 -29.82 -5.69 -11.28
N GLY A 61 -30.80 -6.35 -11.91
CA GLY A 61 -30.62 -7.20 -13.09
C GLY A 61 -30.84 -8.69 -12.78
N SER A 62 -30.19 -9.53 -13.58
CA SER A 62 -30.36 -10.99 -13.60
C SER A 62 -29.09 -11.71 -13.11
N LEU A 63 -29.24 -12.99 -12.77
CA LEU A 63 -28.10 -13.85 -12.38
C LEU A 63 -27.00 -13.89 -13.47
N ARG A 64 -27.40 -13.87 -14.75
CA ARG A 64 -26.46 -13.83 -15.88
C ARG A 64 -25.65 -12.53 -15.95
N GLU A 65 -26.25 -11.41 -15.57
CA GLU A 65 -25.57 -10.12 -15.53
C GLU A 65 -24.56 -10.08 -14.37
N PHE A 66 -24.90 -10.67 -13.22
CA PHE A 66 -23.93 -10.88 -12.14
C PHE A 66 -22.78 -11.78 -12.57
N GLU A 67 -23.03 -12.92 -13.21
CA GLU A 67 -21.97 -13.81 -13.72
C GLU A 67 -21.08 -13.11 -14.76
N THR A 68 -21.65 -12.17 -15.52
CA THR A 68 -20.88 -11.33 -16.44
C THR A 68 -20.01 -10.34 -15.67
N PHE A 69 -20.57 -9.63 -14.68
CA PHE A 69 -19.82 -8.75 -13.79
C PHE A 69 -18.64 -9.49 -13.11
N LEU A 70 -18.91 -10.66 -12.53
CA LEU A 70 -17.91 -11.46 -11.81
C LEU A 70 -16.74 -11.84 -12.72
N ARG A 71 -17.04 -12.33 -13.92
CA ARG A 71 -16.03 -12.68 -14.92
C ARG A 71 -15.21 -11.47 -15.38
N GLU A 72 -15.84 -10.32 -15.60
CA GLU A 72 -15.16 -9.08 -15.99
C GLU A 72 -14.29 -8.51 -14.86
N ALA A 73 -14.71 -8.67 -13.60
CA ALA A 73 -13.92 -8.33 -12.43
C ALA A 73 -12.68 -9.23 -12.32
N HIS A 74 -12.86 -10.54 -12.44
CA HIS A 74 -11.73 -11.50 -12.43
C HIS A 74 -10.73 -11.28 -13.56
N GLN A 75 -11.20 -10.92 -14.77
CA GLN A 75 -10.30 -10.56 -15.88
C GLN A 75 -9.42 -9.33 -15.59
N ARG A 76 -9.78 -8.53 -14.59
CA ARG A 76 -9.06 -7.34 -14.13
C ARG A 76 -8.28 -7.58 -12.84
N ASP A 77 -8.15 -8.84 -12.40
CA ASP A 77 -7.57 -9.26 -11.13
C ASP A 77 -8.29 -8.65 -9.90
N LEU A 78 -9.60 -8.41 -10.04
CA LEU A 78 -10.46 -7.95 -8.94
C LEU A 78 -11.24 -9.12 -8.37
N ARG A 79 -10.99 -9.45 -7.10
CA ARG A 79 -11.79 -10.42 -6.33
C ARG A 79 -13.16 -9.84 -6.00
N VAL A 80 -14.17 -10.67 -5.84
CA VAL A 80 -15.53 -10.25 -5.48
C VAL A 80 -15.95 -10.94 -4.19
N ILE A 81 -16.33 -10.14 -3.20
CA ILE A 81 -16.87 -10.57 -1.91
C ILE A 81 -18.33 -10.14 -1.86
N THR A 82 -19.22 -11.02 -1.40
CA THR A 82 -20.65 -10.72 -1.25
C THR A 82 -21.08 -10.80 0.20
N GLU A 83 -22.23 -10.24 0.54
CA GLU A 83 -22.84 -10.46 1.85
C GLU A 83 -23.36 -11.89 1.99
N MET A 84 -23.42 -12.35 3.22
CA MET A 84 -24.24 -13.47 3.66
C MET A 84 -24.86 -13.11 5.00
N VAL A 85 -26.15 -12.78 4.98
CA VAL A 85 -26.92 -12.46 6.20
C VAL A 85 -27.27 -13.77 6.90
N MET A 86 -26.49 -14.10 7.93
CA MET A 86 -26.57 -15.39 8.61
C MET A 86 -27.71 -15.43 9.61
N ASN A 87 -27.90 -14.32 10.35
CA ASN A 87 -28.74 -14.30 11.54
C ASN A 87 -30.24 -14.40 11.28
N HIS A 88 -30.72 -13.76 10.22
CA HIS A 88 -32.14 -13.52 10.00
C HIS A 88 -32.50 -13.51 8.50
N THR A 89 -33.79 -13.62 8.22
CA THR A 89 -34.35 -13.41 6.87
C THR A 89 -35.39 -12.30 6.89
N SER A 90 -35.88 -11.85 5.74
CA SER A 90 -37.13 -11.10 5.64
C SER A 90 -38.32 -11.91 6.17
N ASP A 91 -39.31 -11.24 6.75
CA ASP A 91 -40.64 -11.80 7.01
C ASP A 91 -41.36 -12.27 5.74
N GLN A 92 -40.92 -11.85 4.55
CA GLN A 92 -41.43 -12.31 3.26
C GLN A 92 -40.71 -13.56 2.72
N HIS A 93 -39.64 -14.02 3.40
CA HIS A 93 -38.92 -15.24 3.01
C HIS A 93 -39.86 -16.45 3.05
N GLU A 94 -39.74 -17.36 2.07
CA GLU A 94 -40.62 -18.53 1.98
C GLU A 94 -40.57 -19.39 3.24
N TRP A 95 -39.38 -19.47 3.87
CA TRP A 95 -39.19 -20.16 5.15
C TRP A 95 -40.07 -19.56 6.26
N PHE A 96 -40.10 -18.24 6.44
CA PHE A 96 -40.93 -17.60 7.47
C PHE A 96 -42.42 -17.78 7.18
N GLN A 97 -42.81 -17.62 5.92
CA GLN A 97 -44.19 -17.82 5.48
C GLN A 97 -44.68 -19.25 5.73
N LYS A 98 -43.80 -20.26 5.58
CA LYS A 98 -44.09 -21.65 5.98
C LYS A 98 -44.13 -21.80 7.50
N SER A 99 -43.16 -21.22 8.21
CA SER A 99 -43.02 -21.30 9.67
C SER A 99 -44.22 -20.75 10.43
N ARG A 100 -44.70 -19.56 10.05
CA ARG A 100 -45.83 -18.91 10.70
C ARG A 100 -47.16 -19.66 10.51
N ARG A 101 -47.28 -20.45 9.43
CA ARG A 101 -48.43 -21.32 9.14
C ARG A 101 -48.30 -22.72 9.74
N ALA A 102 -47.09 -23.11 10.11
CA ALA A 102 -46.79 -24.41 10.66
C ALA A 102 -47.23 -24.47 12.13
N LYS A 103 -47.65 -25.67 12.56
CA LYS A 103 -48.04 -25.91 13.96
C LYS A 103 -46.78 -26.01 14.84
N PRO A 104 -46.88 -25.70 16.14
CA PRO A 104 -45.82 -26.02 17.11
C PRO A 104 -45.32 -27.46 16.97
N GLY A 105 -43.99 -27.65 16.86
CA GLY A 105 -43.33 -28.94 16.68
C GLY A 105 -43.24 -29.45 15.23
N ASP A 106 -43.69 -28.69 14.23
CA ASP A 106 -43.39 -28.96 12.82
C ASP A 106 -41.99 -28.44 12.46
N LYS A 107 -41.25 -29.14 11.59
CA LYS A 107 -39.91 -28.74 11.17
C LYS A 107 -39.84 -27.31 10.62
N TRP A 108 -40.89 -26.84 9.95
CA TRP A 108 -40.93 -25.48 9.41
C TRP A 108 -41.19 -24.46 10.50
N ARG A 109 -41.92 -24.84 11.57
CA ARG A 109 -42.10 -23.96 12.72
C ARG A 109 -40.75 -23.64 13.34
N ASP A 110 -39.93 -24.66 13.52
CA ASP A 110 -38.65 -24.56 14.22
C ASP A 110 -37.51 -23.97 13.38
N PHE A 111 -37.80 -23.44 12.17
CA PHE A 111 -36.83 -22.68 11.37
C PHE A 111 -36.58 -21.27 11.94
N TYR A 112 -37.49 -20.77 12.78
CA TYR A 112 -37.41 -19.48 13.46
C TYR A 112 -37.64 -19.67 14.95
N VAL A 113 -37.26 -18.66 15.74
CA VAL A 113 -37.36 -18.72 17.19
C VAL A 113 -38.73 -18.18 17.63
N TRP A 114 -39.56 -19.07 18.18
CA TRP A 114 -40.93 -18.77 18.64
C TRP A 114 -41.08 -18.86 20.16
N SER A 115 -42.02 -18.10 20.71
CA SER A 115 -42.39 -18.12 22.13
C SER A 115 -43.86 -17.73 22.33
N ASP A 116 -44.50 -18.28 23.36
CA ASP A 116 -45.86 -17.89 23.76
C ASP A 116 -45.88 -16.53 24.49
N THR A 117 -44.72 -16.06 24.95
CA THR A 117 -44.54 -14.79 25.69
C THR A 117 -43.34 -14.00 25.15
N ASP A 118 -43.31 -12.70 25.40
CA ASP A 118 -42.18 -11.81 25.12
C ASP A 118 -41.16 -11.75 26.29
N GLU A 119 -41.26 -12.67 27.24
CA GLU A 119 -40.51 -12.62 28.50
C GLU A 119 -39.16 -13.35 28.48
N ARG A 120 -38.83 -14.03 27.38
CA ARG A 120 -37.57 -14.79 27.21
C ARG A 120 -36.42 -13.88 26.81
N TYR A 121 -35.20 -14.25 27.19
CA TYR A 121 -33.96 -13.54 26.81
C TYR A 121 -33.91 -12.06 27.24
N ARG A 122 -34.41 -11.75 28.45
CA ARG A 122 -34.57 -10.37 28.95
C ARG A 122 -33.27 -9.56 29.05
N ASP A 123 -32.14 -10.24 29.17
CA ASP A 123 -30.82 -9.60 29.31
C ASP A 123 -30.20 -9.21 27.95
N ALA A 124 -30.81 -9.61 26.83
CA ALA A 124 -30.40 -9.18 25.50
C ALA A 124 -30.83 -7.74 25.23
N ARG A 125 -29.89 -6.90 24.80
CA ARG A 125 -30.17 -5.51 24.44
C ARG A 125 -30.96 -5.41 23.13
N ILE A 126 -31.66 -4.29 22.95
CA ILE A 126 -32.26 -3.89 21.67
C ILE A 126 -31.19 -3.10 20.89
N ILE A 127 -30.91 -3.51 19.65
CA ILE A 127 -29.90 -2.85 18.79
C ILE A 127 -30.50 -1.58 18.18
N PHE A 128 -31.64 -1.69 17.50
CA PHE A 128 -32.34 -0.56 16.86
C PHE A 128 -33.33 0.12 17.80
N GLN A 129 -32.82 0.70 18.88
CA GLN A 129 -33.61 1.29 19.97
C GLN A 129 -34.53 2.45 19.52
N ASP A 130 -34.18 3.13 18.43
CA ASP A 130 -34.98 4.22 17.88
C ASP A 130 -36.25 3.71 17.16
N PHE A 131 -36.28 2.43 16.79
CA PHE A 131 -37.32 1.85 15.93
C PHE A 131 -38.07 0.69 16.59
N GLU A 132 -37.38 -0.14 17.38
CA GLU A 132 -37.93 -1.34 17.99
C GLU A 132 -38.07 -1.18 19.52
N ARG A 133 -39.18 -1.67 20.06
CA ARG A 133 -39.49 -1.60 21.50
C ARG A 133 -39.16 -2.87 22.26
N SER A 134 -39.01 -3.97 21.53
CA SER A 134 -38.77 -5.31 22.03
C SER A 134 -38.08 -6.11 20.93
N ASN A 135 -37.33 -7.14 21.32
CA ASN A 135 -36.80 -8.14 20.40
C ASN A 135 -37.83 -9.27 20.10
N TRP A 136 -39.05 -9.14 20.63
CA TRP A 136 -40.16 -10.05 20.38
C TRP A 136 -41.33 -9.30 19.74
N THR A 137 -41.83 -9.84 18.63
CA THR A 137 -43.03 -9.32 17.96
C THR A 137 -44.11 -10.40 17.85
N TRP A 138 -45.36 -10.04 18.16
CA TRP A 138 -46.50 -10.93 18.03
C TRP A 138 -46.89 -11.14 16.57
N ASP A 139 -46.94 -12.39 16.11
CA ASP A 139 -47.48 -12.73 14.80
C ASP A 139 -48.93 -13.23 14.91
N PRO A 140 -49.90 -12.56 14.24
CA PRO A 140 -51.31 -12.90 14.35
C PRO A 140 -51.71 -14.19 13.61
N GLU A 141 -50.89 -14.73 12.70
CA GLU A 141 -51.20 -15.99 12.00
C GLU A 141 -50.70 -17.17 12.82
N ALA A 142 -49.49 -17.05 13.36
CA ALA A 142 -48.85 -18.02 14.24
C ALA A 142 -49.43 -18.05 15.65
N GLN A 143 -50.12 -16.97 16.08
CA GLN A 143 -50.61 -16.77 17.44
C GLN A 143 -49.51 -16.96 18.49
N ALA A 144 -48.32 -16.42 18.21
CA ALA A 144 -47.14 -16.49 19.06
C ALA A 144 -46.20 -15.32 18.76
N TYR A 145 -45.26 -15.07 19.67
CA TYR A 145 -44.16 -14.14 19.45
C TYR A 145 -43.04 -14.82 18.68
N TYR A 146 -42.37 -14.08 17.79
CA TYR A 146 -41.10 -14.49 17.19
C TYR A 146 -39.99 -13.51 17.56
N TRP A 147 -38.77 -14.03 17.63
CA TRP A 147 -37.57 -13.27 17.95
C TRP A 147 -37.03 -12.52 16.73
N HIS A 148 -36.50 -11.32 16.97
CA HIS A 148 -35.73 -10.54 16.01
C HIS A 148 -34.73 -9.65 16.74
N ARG A 149 -33.46 -9.66 16.34
CA ARG A 149 -32.43 -8.76 16.90
C ARG A 149 -32.42 -7.37 16.26
N PHE A 150 -32.88 -7.32 15.02
CA PHE A 150 -32.98 -6.12 14.20
C PHE A 150 -34.45 -5.69 14.09
N TYR A 151 -34.92 -5.27 12.92
CA TYR A 151 -36.32 -4.88 12.75
C TYR A 151 -37.27 -6.08 12.90
N HIS A 152 -38.51 -5.83 13.31
CA HIS A 152 -39.55 -6.88 13.39
C HIS A 152 -39.73 -7.64 12.06
N HIS A 153 -39.50 -7.01 10.91
CA HIS A 153 -39.58 -7.68 9.61
C HIS A 153 -38.33 -8.48 9.23
N GLN A 154 -37.41 -8.67 10.17
CA GLN A 154 -36.20 -9.49 10.07
C GLN A 154 -36.25 -10.60 11.14
N PRO A 155 -37.18 -11.58 11.04
CA PRO A 155 -37.24 -12.68 11.99
C PRO A 155 -35.95 -13.52 11.98
N ASP A 156 -35.44 -13.81 13.18
CA ASP A 156 -34.19 -14.52 13.40
C ASP A 156 -34.35 -16.03 13.12
N LEU A 157 -33.36 -16.58 12.43
CA LEU A 157 -33.26 -18.00 12.15
C LEU A 157 -32.89 -18.76 13.43
N ASN A 158 -33.49 -19.93 13.62
CA ASN A 158 -33.21 -20.76 14.78
C ASN A 158 -32.00 -21.67 14.55
N PHE A 159 -30.82 -21.27 14.99
CA PHE A 159 -29.60 -22.07 14.83
C PHE A 159 -29.54 -23.32 15.74
N ASP A 160 -30.46 -23.51 16.68
CA ASP A 160 -30.60 -24.82 17.36
C ASP A 160 -31.14 -25.90 16.42
N ASN A 161 -31.74 -25.51 15.28
CA ASN A 161 -32.25 -26.43 14.26
C ASN A 161 -31.15 -26.77 13.21
N PRO A 162 -30.72 -28.04 13.09
CA PRO A 162 -29.70 -28.42 12.12
C PRO A 162 -30.13 -28.21 10.65
N ASP A 163 -31.43 -28.18 10.35
CA ASP A 163 -31.91 -27.88 8.99
C ASP A 163 -31.58 -26.42 8.58
N VAL A 164 -31.48 -25.50 9.55
CA VAL A 164 -31.03 -24.12 9.31
C VAL A 164 -29.55 -24.10 8.92
N HIS A 165 -28.71 -24.90 9.58
CA HIS A 165 -27.28 -25.00 9.23
C HIS A 165 -27.10 -25.43 7.78
N GLU A 166 -27.81 -26.49 7.38
CA GLU A 166 -27.76 -27.02 6.02
C GLU A 166 -28.24 -25.98 4.99
N ALA A 167 -29.33 -25.26 5.28
CA ALA A 167 -29.85 -24.21 4.42
C ALA A 167 -28.85 -23.06 4.22
N MET A 168 -28.13 -22.68 5.28
CA MET A 168 -27.09 -21.66 5.19
C MET A 168 -25.85 -22.14 4.41
N PHE A 169 -25.42 -23.39 4.62
CA PHE A 169 -24.33 -23.98 3.83
C PHE A 169 -24.67 -24.01 2.34
N GLN A 170 -25.88 -24.44 1.99
CA GLN A 170 -26.36 -24.46 0.60
C GLN A 170 -26.42 -23.06 -0.02
N SER A 171 -26.80 -22.06 0.78
CA SER A 171 -26.87 -20.66 0.33
C SER A 171 -25.47 -20.09 0.04
N ILE A 172 -24.48 -20.40 0.87
CA ILE A 172 -23.07 -20.02 0.65
C ILE A 172 -22.50 -20.76 -0.56
N ASP A 173 -22.69 -22.08 -0.62
CA ASP A 173 -22.24 -22.93 -1.71
C ASP A 173 -22.74 -22.43 -3.06
N PHE A 174 -23.99 -21.99 -3.14
CA PHE A 174 -24.57 -21.46 -4.37
C PHE A 174 -23.74 -20.33 -4.98
N TRP A 175 -23.18 -19.44 -4.16
CA TRP A 175 -22.39 -18.30 -4.62
C TRP A 175 -20.92 -18.67 -4.82
N LEU A 176 -20.33 -19.47 -3.93
CA LEU A 176 -18.96 -19.93 -4.07
C LEU A 176 -18.77 -20.87 -5.28
N ASP A 177 -19.75 -21.72 -5.61
CA ASP A 177 -19.78 -22.57 -6.80
C ASP A 177 -19.76 -21.75 -8.10
N ARG A 178 -20.23 -20.50 -8.05
CA ARG A 178 -20.23 -19.55 -9.19
C ARG A 178 -18.94 -18.74 -9.30
N GLY A 179 -18.05 -18.85 -8.33
CA GLY A 179 -16.75 -18.19 -8.34
C GLY A 179 -16.66 -16.94 -7.47
N VAL A 180 -17.64 -16.64 -6.60
CA VAL A 180 -17.47 -15.61 -5.56
C VAL A 180 -16.24 -15.97 -4.70
N ASP A 181 -15.40 -14.97 -4.41
CA ASP A 181 -14.10 -15.19 -3.76
C ASP A 181 -14.16 -15.17 -2.24
N GLY A 182 -15.24 -14.63 -1.68
CA GLY A 182 -15.49 -14.69 -0.25
C GLY A 182 -16.86 -14.16 0.12
N VAL A 183 -17.24 -14.38 1.37
CA VAL A 183 -18.49 -13.87 1.93
C VAL A 183 -18.22 -13.10 3.21
N ARG A 184 -18.85 -11.94 3.35
CA ARG A 184 -18.98 -11.24 4.63
C ARG A 184 -20.16 -11.87 5.37
N LEU A 185 -19.88 -12.43 6.54
CA LEU A 185 -20.87 -13.01 7.44
C LEU A 185 -21.42 -11.89 8.32
N ASP A 186 -22.62 -11.43 7.98
CA ASP A 186 -23.30 -10.33 8.65
C ASP A 186 -23.98 -10.81 9.94
N ALA A 187 -23.96 -9.96 10.97
CA ALA A 187 -24.63 -10.20 12.25
C ALA A 187 -24.22 -11.50 12.99
N VAL A 188 -23.01 -12.00 12.78
CA VAL A 188 -22.55 -13.27 13.36
C VAL A 188 -22.53 -13.36 14.89
N PRO A 189 -22.45 -12.28 15.69
CA PRO A 189 -22.52 -12.43 17.14
C PRO A 189 -23.83 -12.92 17.71
N TYR A 190 -24.89 -12.93 16.90
CA TYR A 190 -26.25 -13.03 17.39
C TYR A 190 -26.95 -14.36 17.05
N LEU A 191 -26.25 -15.32 16.45
CA LEU A 191 -26.86 -16.54 15.88
C LEU A 191 -27.61 -17.44 16.87
N TYR A 192 -27.18 -17.48 18.13
CA TYR A 192 -27.78 -18.32 19.17
C TYR A 192 -28.22 -17.48 20.37
N GLU A 193 -29.36 -17.83 20.95
CA GLU A 193 -29.88 -17.23 22.18
C GLU A 193 -29.94 -18.23 23.33
N ARG A 194 -29.65 -17.76 24.56
CA ARG A 194 -29.73 -18.56 25.78
C ARG A 194 -30.31 -17.72 26.93
N GLU A 195 -31.09 -18.36 27.79
CA GLU A 195 -31.61 -17.70 28.99
C GLU A 195 -30.47 -17.37 29.97
N GLY A 196 -30.54 -16.19 30.60
CA GLY A 196 -29.53 -15.72 31.54
C GLY A 196 -28.22 -15.26 30.91
N THR A 197 -28.21 -15.01 29.59
CA THR A 197 -27.10 -14.38 28.87
C THR A 197 -27.59 -13.18 28.08
N ASN A 198 -26.67 -12.35 27.61
CA ASN A 198 -26.98 -11.24 26.69
C ASN A 198 -27.27 -11.69 25.25
N CYS A 199 -27.21 -13.01 24.96
CA CYS A 199 -27.38 -13.59 23.62
C CYS A 199 -26.41 -13.04 22.58
N GLU A 200 -25.16 -12.75 22.97
CA GLU A 200 -24.09 -12.33 22.06
C GLU A 200 -22.84 -13.19 22.31
N ASN A 201 -22.08 -13.49 21.25
CA ASN A 201 -20.78 -14.20 21.32
C ASN A 201 -20.85 -15.57 22.02
N LEU A 202 -21.99 -16.26 21.93
CA LEU A 202 -22.16 -17.53 22.64
C LEU A 202 -21.23 -18.62 22.07
N PRO A 203 -20.77 -19.58 22.91
CA PRO A 203 -19.90 -20.67 22.44
C PRO A 203 -20.48 -21.48 21.28
N GLU A 204 -21.80 -21.65 21.24
CA GLU A 204 -22.50 -22.33 20.15
C GLU A 204 -22.41 -21.58 18.82
N THR A 205 -22.43 -20.25 18.85
CA THR A 205 -22.18 -19.40 17.68
C THR A 205 -20.79 -19.69 17.10
N HIS A 206 -19.76 -19.66 17.94
CA HIS A 206 -18.39 -19.99 17.52
C HIS A 206 -18.27 -21.44 17.01
N ALA A 207 -18.94 -22.39 17.67
CA ALA A 207 -18.94 -23.79 17.21
C ALA A 207 -19.57 -23.96 15.82
N PHE A 208 -20.65 -23.23 15.52
CA PHE A 208 -21.24 -23.20 14.19
C PHE A 208 -20.30 -22.55 13.16
N LEU A 209 -19.64 -21.44 13.49
CA LEU A 209 -18.68 -20.78 12.61
C LEU A 209 -17.47 -21.67 12.27
N LYS A 210 -16.98 -22.47 13.23
CA LYS A 210 -15.96 -23.52 12.96
C LYS A 210 -16.45 -24.54 11.94
N LYS A 211 -17.68 -25.05 12.14
CA LYS A 211 -18.31 -26.00 11.21
C LYS A 211 -18.48 -25.39 9.82
N LEU A 212 -18.87 -24.11 9.73
CA LEU A 212 -18.97 -23.38 8.48
C LEU A 212 -17.60 -23.26 7.80
N ARG A 213 -16.57 -22.91 8.56
CA ARG A 213 -15.20 -22.80 8.05
C ARG A 213 -14.70 -24.13 7.50
N ASP A 214 -14.88 -25.21 8.25
CA ASP A 214 -14.51 -26.56 7.82
C ASP A 214 -15.24 -26.95 6.52
N HIS A 215 -16.55 -26.68 6.43
CA HIS A 215 -17.35 -26.93 5.21
C HIS A 215 -16.79 -26.18 3.99
N VAL A 216 -16.42 -24.90 4.16
CA VAL A 216 -15.84 -24.09 3.08
C VAL A 216 -14.45 -24.59 2.69
N ASP A 217 -13.58 -24.88 3.66
CA ASP A 217 -12.20 -25.33 3.41
C ASP A 217 -12.16 -26.75 2.79
N GLU A 218 -13.14 -27.62 3.09
CA GLU A 218 -13.27 -28.95 2.46
C GLU A 218 -13.65 -28.87 0.98
N LYS A 219 -14.46 -27.90 0.58
CA LYS A 219 -15.03 -27.80 -0.78
C LYS A 219 -14.28 -26.80 -1.67
N TYR A 220 -13.70 -25.76 -1.10
CA TYR A 220 -13.10 -24.65 -1.84
C TYR A 220 -11.73 -24.27 -1.31
N SER A 221 -10.75 -24.17 -2.21
CA SER A 221 -9.47 -23.53 -1.91
C SER A 221 -9.54 -22.03 -2.20
N ASP A 222 -8.82 -21.21 -1.41
CA ASP A 222 -8.63 -19.77 -1.67
C ASP A 222 -9.94 -18.96 -1.65
N ARG A 223 -10.81 -19.25 -0.67
CA ARG A 223 -12.00 -18.46 -0.35
C ARG A 223 -11.86 -17.79 1.00
N MET A 224 -12.57 -16.69 1.20
CA MET A 224 -12.45 -15.87 2.40
C MET A 224 -13.78 -15.73 3.14
N LEU A 225 -13.74 -15.86 4.46
CA LEU A 225 -14.87 -15.57 5.37
C LEU A 225 -14.51 -14.34 6.21
N LEU A 226 -15.32 -13.29 6.10
CA LEU A 226 -15.15 -12.03 6.82
C LEU A 226 -16.28 -11.85 7.83
N ALA A 227 -15.99 -11.94 9.11
CA ALA A 227 -16.95 -11.66 10.16
C ALA A 227 -17.25 -10.16 10.25
N GLU A 228 -18.52 -9.85 10.49
CA GLU A 228 -18.93 -8.60 11.11
C GLU A 228 -19.23 -8.84 12.59
N ALA A 229 -18.22 -8.73 13.44
CA ALA A 229 -18.38 -8.75 14.89
C ALA A 229 -17.98 -7.40 15.50
N ASN A 230 -18.95 -6.48 15.60
CA ASN A 230 -18.79 -5.21 16.31
C ASN A 230 -18.82 -5.43 17.82
N GLN A 231 -17.69 -5.87 18.37
CA GLN A 231 -17.51 -6.26 19.78
C GLN A 231 -16.25 -5.60 20.36
N TRP A 232 -16.02 -5.73 21.67
CA TRP A 232 -14.77 -5.33 22.30
C TRP A 232 -13.58 -6.14 21.74
N PRO A 233 -12.32 -5.66 21.86
CA PRO A 233 -11.16 -6.28 21.19
C PRO A 233 -11.00 -7.79 21.43
N GLU A 234 -11.16 -8.24 22.67
CA GLU A 234 -11.03 -9.66 23.04
C GLU A 234 -12.10 -10.53 22.38
N ASP A 235 -13.36 -10.10 22.47
CA ASP A 235 -14.50 -10.79 21.86
C ASP A 235 -14.43 -10.77 20.33
N ALA A 236 -14.02 -9.64 19.73
CA ALA A 236 -13.84 -9.53 18.28
C ALA A 236 -12.71 -10.46 17.79
N ALA A 237 -11.62 -10.59 18.55
CA ALA A 237 -10.53 -11.50 18.19
C ALA A 237 -10.95 -12.99 18.31
N ALA A 238 -11.92 -13.32 19.17
CA ALA A 238 -12.40 -14.70 19.31
C ALA A 238 -12.99 -15.27 18.01
N TYR A 239 -13.50 -14.44 17.10
CA TYR A 239 -14.05 -14.86 15.79
C TYR A 239 -13.00 -15.38 14.80
N PHE A 240 -11.71 -15.29 15.13
CA PHE A 240 -10.66 -15.99 14.39
C PHE A 240 -10.51 -17.45 14.83
N GLY A 241 -11.04 -17.82 16.00
CA GLY A 241 -10.79 -19.11 16.64
C GLY A 241 -9.28 -19.35 16.80
N ASP A 242 -8.86 -20.59 16.58
CA ASP A 242 -7.43 -20.96 16.50
C ASP A 242 -6.93 -20.90 15.04
N GLY A 243 -7.51 -20.02 14.23
CA GLY A 243 -7.31 -19.93 12.78
C GLY A 243 -8.33 -20.76 11.97
N ASN A 244 -9.36 -21.29 12.65
CA ASN A 244 -10.37 -22.21 12.13
C ASN A 244 -11.80 -21.69 12.23
N GLU A 245 -12.00 -20.39 12.41
CA GLU A 245 -13.30 -19.72 12.27
C GLU A 245 -13.25 -18.80 11.05
N CYS A 246 -13.28 -17.48 11.25
CA CYS A 246 -13.22 -16.54 10.14
C CYS A 246 -11.78 -16.23 9.74
N HIS A 247 -11.57 -16.05 8.44
CA HIS A 247 -10.28 -15.60 7.91
C HIS A 247 -10.03 -14.15 8.27
N MET A 248 -11.09 -13.36 8.26
CA MET A 248 -11.06 -11.94 8.55
C MET A 248 -12.16 -11.55 9.54
N ASN A 249 -11.90 -10.51 10.31
CA ASN A 249 -12.93 -9.80 11.08
C ASN A 249 -12.65 -8.30 10.98
N PHE A 250 -13.69 -7.47 11.03
CA PHE A 250 -13.52 -6.02 11.05
C PHE A 250 -12.94 -5.54 12.38
N HIS A 251 -11.96 -4.65 12.31
CA HIS A 251 -11.37 -4.04 13.49
C HIS A 251 -12.22 -2.85 14.00
N PHE A 252 -13.46 -3.13 14.37
CA PHE A 252 -14.41 -2.16 14.93
C PHE A 252 -13.84 -1.38 16.14
N PRO A 253 -13.11 -2.00 17.09
CA PRO A 253 -12.58 -1.27 18.24
C PRO A 253 -11.66 -0.10 17.88
N LEU A 254 -10.84 -0.26 16.84
CA LEU A 254 -9.85 0.72 16.39
C LEU A 254 -10.52 1.93 15.72
N MET A 255 -11.59 1.70 14.95
CA MET A 255 -12.20 2.72 14.09
C MET A 255 -12.61 3.99 14.87
N PRO A 256 -13.42 3.94 15.96
CA PRO A 256 -13.80 5.14 16.71
C PRO A 256 -12.59 5.85 17.34
N ARG A 257 -11.57 5.09 17.76
CA ARG A 257 -10.37 5.65 18.42
C ARG A 257 -9.51 6.45 17.45
N LEU A 258 -9.51 6.14 16.15
CA LEU A 258 -8.86 6.99 15.13
C LEU A 258 -9.49 8.39 15.08
N PHE A 259 -10.82 8.48 15.09
CA PHE A 259 -11.53 9.77 15.11
C PHE A 259 -11.30 10.53 16.41
N MET A 260 -11.33 9.83 17.54
CA MET A 260 -11.04 10.42 18.85
C MET A 260 -9.62 10.97 18.94
N ALA A 261 -8.63 10.21 18.49
CA ALA A 261 -7.22 10.57 18.57
C ALA A 261 -6.90 11.84 17.77
N ILE A 262 -7.47 11.97 16.57
CA ILE A 262 -7.29 13.18 15.77
C ILE A 262 -7.94 14.41 16.41
N GLU A 263 -9.14 14.29 16.98
CA GLU A 263 -9.78 15.47 17.57
C GLU A 263 -9.20 15.82 18.96
N ARG A 264 -8.80 14.83 19.75
CA ARG A 264 -8.08 15.04 21.02
C ARG A 264 -6.64 15.51 20.80
N GLU A 265 -6.11 15.37 19.58
CA GLU A 265 -4.70 15.55 19.25
C GLU A 265 -3.79 14.69 20.13
N ASP A 266 -4.20 13.45 20.39
CA ASP A 266 -3.54 12.54 21.32
C ASP A 266 -3.57 11.13 20.74
N ARG A 267 -2.42 10.47 20.71
CA ARG A 267 -2.26 9.11 20.21
C ARG A 267 -2.79 8.04 21.17
N PHE A 268 -2.97 8.39 22.45
CA PHE A 268 -3.31 7.42 23.49
C PHE A 268 -4.48 6.51 23.12
N PRO A 269 -5.63 7.00 22.58
CA PRO A 269 -6.74 6.12 22.21
C PRO A 269 -6.38 5.04 21.17
N ILE A 270 -5.46 5.35 20.25
CA ILE A 270 -5.01 4.39 19.22
C ILE A 270 -4.08 3.36 19.84
N ILE A 271 -3.11 3.79 20.66
CA ILE A 271 -2.15 2.87 21.26
C ILE A 271 -2.83 1.95 22.28
N ASP A 272 -3.66 2.52 23.15
CA ASP A 272 -4.39 1.78 24.18
C ASP A 272 -5.25 0.67 23.58
N ILE A 273 -6.00 0.95 22.51
CA ILE A 273 -6.83 -0.07 21.88
C ILE A 273 -6.02 -1.13 21.11
N LEU A 274 -4.88 -0.75 20.51
CA LEU A 274 -3.99 -1.70 19.84
C LEU A 274 -3.29 -2.63 20.84
N GLU A 275 -2.90 -2.12 22.02
CA GLU A 275 -2.31 -2.91 23.10
C GLU A 275 -3.32 -3.89 23.73
N GLN A 276 -4.60 -3.51 23.80
CA GLN A 276 -5.68 -4.38 24.25
C GLN A 276 -6.14 -5.39 23.19
N THR A 277 -5.74 -5.23 21.92
CA THR A 277 -6.15 -6.14 20.84
C THR A 277 -5.27 -7.38 20.85
N PRO A 278 -5.84 -8.60 21.05
CA PRO A 278 -5.05 -9.82 21.08
C PRO A 278 -4.31 -10.10 19.76
N GLN A 279 -3.21 -10.85 19.85
CA GLN A 279 -2.57 -11.39 18.65
C GLN A 279 -3.50 -12.40 17.99
N ILE A 280 -3.58 -12.32 16.66
CA ILE A 280 -4.43 -13.18 15.84
C ILE A 280 -3.61 -14.34 15.24
N PRO A 281 -4.25 -15.46 14.87
CA PRO A 281 -3.59 -16.54 14.13
C PRO A 281 -2.92 -16.06 12.83
N GLU A 282 -1.83 -16.70 12.42
CA GLU A 282 -1.01 -16.28 11.25
C GLU A 282 -1.78 -16.30 9.93
N ASN A 283 -2.78 -17.18 9.80
CA ASN A 283 -3.64 -17.31 8.63
C ASN A 283 -4.84 -16.36 8.64
N CYS A 284 -4.99 -15.52 9.67
CA CYS A 284 -6.08 -14.57 9.83
C CYS A 284 -5.63 -13.13 9.58
N GLN A 285 -6.59 -12.22 9.37
CA GLN A 285 -6.29 -10.82 9.09
C GLN A 285 -7.40 -9.87 9.53
N TRP A 286 -7.05 -8.73 10.12
CA TRP A 286 -8.01 -7.66 10.39
C TRP A 286 -8.47 -6.95 9.11
N GLY A 287 -9.77 -6.69 9.00
CA GLY A 287 -10.34 -5.72 8.06
C GLY A 287 -10.39 -4.33 8.70
N ILE A 288 -9.61 -3.37 8.21
CA ILE A 288 -9.55 -2.01 8.76
C ILE A 288 -10.32 -1.05 7.87
N PHE A 289 -11.08 -0.12 8.45
CA PHE A 289 -11.93 0.81 7.72
C PHE A 289 -12.11 2.10 8.51
N LEU A 290 -12.45 3.19 7.81
CA LEU A 290 -12.80 4.47 8.46
C LEU A 290 -14.30 4.65 8.58
N ARG A 291 -15.04 4.34 7.51
CA ARG A 291 -16.49 4.43 7.40
C ARG A 291 -17.01 3.27 6.53
N ASN A 292 -18.31 3.04 6.61
CA ASN A 292 -19.03 2.01 5.88
C ASN A 292 -20.42 2.55 5.50
N HIS A 293 -21.30 1.63 5.09
CA HIS A 293 -22.68 1.95 4.68
C HIS A 293 -23.62 2.20 5.88
N ASP A 294 -23.17 1.94 7.10
CA ASP A 294 -23.91 2.25 8.32
C ASP A 294 -23.43 3.54 8.98
N GLU A 295 -23.98 3.85 10.14
CA GLU A 295 -23.47 4.90 11.00
C GLU A 295 -22.06 4.59 11.54
N LEU A 296 -21.39 5.61 12.04
CA LEU A 296 -20.22 5.43 12.88
C LEU A 296 -20.74 4.88 14.21
N THR A 297 -20.70 3.56 14.36
CA THR A 297 -21.17 2.87 15.55
C THR A 297 -20.35 3.27 16.78
N LEU A 298 -21.06 3.53 17.88
CA LEU A 298 -20.54 3.86 19.20
C LEU A 298 -21.13 2.89 20.25
N GLU A 299 -21.43 1.66 19.83
CA GLU A 299 -21.89 0.61 20.74
C GLU A 299 -20.75 0.15 21.65
N MET A 300 -19.60 -0.21 21.06
CA MET A 300 -18.43 -0.75 21.75
C MET A 300 -17.41 0.33 22.13
N VAL A 301 -17.93 1.37 22.79
CA VAL A 301 -17.16 2.42 23.46
C VAL A 301 -17.75 2.66 24.84
N THR A 302 -16.96 3.25 25.75
CA THR A 302 -17.48 3.68 27.05
C THR A 302 -18.49 4.82 26.89
N ASP A 303 -19.35 5.01 27.91
CA ASP A 303 -20.35 6.09 27.89
C ASP A 303 -19.70 7.48 27.75
N GLU A 304 -18.56 7.70 28.40
CA GLU A 304 -17.82 8.97 28.32
C GLU A 304 -17.23 9.22 26.92
N GLU A 305 -16.72 8.17 26.28
CA GLU A 305 -16.24 8.24 24.89
C GLU A 305 -17.40 8.51 23.93
N ARG A 306 -18.55 7.87 24.13
CA ARG A 306 -19.76 8.09 23.33
C ARG A 306 -20.24 9.54 23.41
N ASP A 307 -20.34 10.08 24.62
CA ASP A 307 -20.73 11.47 24.84
C ASP A 307 -19.73 12.47 24.26
N TYR A 308 -18.43 12.14 24.31
CA TYR A 308 -17.40 12.91 23.62
C TYR A 308 -17.61 12.90 22.10
N MET A 309 -17.81 11.72 21.50
CA MET A 309 -18.02 11.56 20.07
C MET A 309 -19.25 12.31 19.58
N TYR A 310 -20.38 12.24 20.31
CA TYR A 310 -21.58 12.99 19.95
C TYR A 310 -21.39 14.49 19.98
N ARG A 311 -20.73 15.04 21.02
CA ARG A 311 -20.48 16.48 21.11
C ARG A 311 -19.57 17.00 20.01
N THR A 312 -18.61 16.19 19.57
CA THR A 312 -17.60 16.59 18.58
C THR A 312 -18.09 16.43 17.13
N PHE A 313 -18.76 15.33 16.82
CA PHE A 313 -19.03 14.91 15.44
C PHE A 313 -20.52 14.98 15.05
N ALA A 314 -21.42 15.08 16.03
CA ALA A 314 -22.88 15.14 15.84
C ALA A 314 -23.49 16.34 16.58
N GLU A 315 -23.04 17.55 16.21
CA GLU A 315 -23.59 18.83 16.70
C GLU A 315 -25.09 18.96 16.39
N ASP A 316 -25.51 18.58 15.18
CA ASP A 316 -26.92 18.39 14.85
C ASP A 316 -27.39 17.03 15.41
N PRO A 317 -28.37 16.99 16.33
CA PRO A 317 -28.91 15.74 16.86
C PRO A 317 -29.46 14.81 15.79
N ARG A 318 -29.89 15.33 14.63
CA ARG A 318 -30.35 14.50 13.50
C ARG A 318 -29.23 13.68 12.90
N ALA A 319 -27.96 14.03 13.09
CA ALA A 319 -26.85 13.20 12.64
C ALA A 319 -26.65 11.94 13.51
N ARG A 320 -27.39 11.80 14.61
CA ARG A 320 -27.40 10.61 15.46
C ARG A 320 -28.48 9.64 14.99
N VAL A 321 -28.20 8.35 15.09
CA VAL A 321 -29.14 7.26 14.86
C VAL A 321 -28.67 6.07 15.68
N ASN A 322 -29.59 5.37 16.35
CA ASN A 322 -29.28 4.32 17.31
C ASN A 322 -28.16 4.78 18.28
N LEU A 323 -27.15 3.93 18.51
CA LEU A 323 -25.94 4.28 19.23
C LEU A 323 -24.80 4.67 18.27
N GLY A 324 -25.02 5.60 17.35
CA GLY A 324 -23.96 6.05 16.43
C GLY A 324 -24.22 7.36 15.68
N ILE A 325 -23.35 7.65 14.70
CA ILE A 325 -23.34 8.91 13.93
C ILE A 325 -23.41 8.65 12.42
N ARG A 326 -24.53 8.97 11.78
CA ARG A 326 -24.81 8.71 10.35
C ARG A 326 -24.23 9.78 9.42
N ARG A 327 -22.90 9.89 9.40
CA ARG A 327 -22.16 10.82 8.55
C ARG A 327 -21.04 10.12 7.75
N ARG A 328 -20.69 10.71 6.61
CA ARG A 328 -19.54 10.30 5.78
C ARG A 328 -18.21 10.84 6.31
N LEU A 329 -17.10 10.32 5.80
CA LEU A 329 -15.76 10.70 6.24
C LEU A 329 -15.47 12.20 6.04
N ALA A 330 -15.73 12.75 4.85
CA ALA A 330 -15.42 14.15 4.56
C ALA A 330 -16.21 15.14 5.44
N PRO A 331 -17.52 14.96 5.64
CA PRO A 331 -18.29 15.73 6.62
C PRO A 331 -17.80 15.58 8.08
N LEU A 332 -17.43 14.37 8.52
CA LEU A 332 -16.84 14.14 9.85
C LEU A 332 -15.51 14.88 10.03
N MET A 333 -14.70 14.96 8.98
CA MET A 333 -13.42 15.69 8.96
C MET A 333 -13.59 17.20 8.72
N ARG A 334 -14.84 17.71 8.68
CA ARG A 334 -15.17 19.12 8.38
C ARG A 334 -14.54 19.59 7.07
N ASP A 335 -14.52 18.71 6.06
CA ASP A 335 -13.89 18.89 4.74
C ASP A 335 -12.40 19.32 4.80
N ASN A 336 -11.71 19.00 5.90
CA ASN A 336 -10.28 19.29 6.02
C ASN A 336 -9.47 18.22 5.28
N ARG A 337 -8.91 18.61 4.14
CA ARG A 337 -8.09 17.75 3.29
C ARG A 337 -6.96 17.04 4.03
N ARG A 338 -6.19 17.76 4.86
CA ARG A 338 -5.04 17.16 5.56
C ARG A 338 -5.47 16.13 6.61
N LYS A 339 -6.59 16.37 7.30
CA LYS A 339 -7.18 15.36 8.19
C LYS A 339 -7.61 14.10 7.43
N MET A 340 -8.23 14.26 6.26
CA MET A 340 -8.63 13.12 5.41
C MET A 340 -7.42 12.35 4.88
N GLU A 341 -6.36 13.05 4.46
CA GLU A 341 -5.10 12.41 4.06
C GLU A 341 -4.44 11.67 5.22
N LEU A 342 -4.39 12.27 6.41
CA LEU A 342 -3.88 11.62 7.62
C LEU A 342 -4.69 10.36 7.97
N MET A 343 -6.02 10.44 7.99
CA MET A 343 -6.90 9.30 8.28
C MET A 343 -6.69 8.15 7.30
N ASN A 344 -6.62 8.45 6.00
CA ASN A 344 -6.35 7.43 4.98
C ASN A 344 -4.91 6.91 5.05
N GLY A 345 -3.93 7.76 5.42
CA GLY A 345 -2.56 7.34 5.68
C GLY A 345 -2.48 6.37 6.87
N LEU A 346 -3.23 6.60 7.95
CA LEU A 346 -3.33 5.65 9.06
C LEU A 346 -4.05 4.37 8.63
N LEU A 347 -5.20 4.47 7.94
CA LEU A 347 -5.92 3.33 7.39
C LEU A 347 -5.02 2.43 6.53
N LEU A 348 -4.15 3.01 5.71
CA LEU A 348 -3.31 2.26 4.78
C LEU A 348 -2.00 1.74 5.42
N SER A 349 -1.65 2.19 6.63
CA SER A 349 -0.41 1.82 7.31
C SER A 349 -0.56 0.98 8.59
N LEU A 350 -1.76 0.90 9.16
CA LEU A 350 -2.06 0.03 10.30
C LEU A 350 -2.19 -1.44 9.86
N PRO A 351 -2.01 -2.42 10.77
CA PRO A 351 -2.04 -3.84 10.45
C PRO A 351 -3.45 -4.27 10.02
N GLY A 352 -3.53 -4.87 8.84
CA GLY A 352 -4.79 -5.35 8.27
C GLY A 352 -4.93 -5.07 6.78
N THR A 353 -6.10 -5.42 6.25
CA THR A 353 -6.53 -5.15 4.88
C THR A 353 -7.52 -3.97 4.89
N PRO A 354 -7.17 -2.84 4.26
CA PRO A 354 -7.99 -1.64 4.27
C PRO A 354 -9.21 -1.75 3.35
N VAL A 355 -10.36 -1.30 3.85
CA VAL A 355 -11.62 -1.19 3.12
C VAL A 355 -11.96 0.29 2.94
N ILE A 356 -12.18 0.69 1.69
CA ILE A 356 -12.55 2.05 1.31
C ILE A 356 -14.03 2.05 0.94
N TYR A 357 -14.81 2.93 1.55
CA TYR A 357 -16.22 3.10 1.22
C TYR A 357 -16.39 3.97 -0.03
N TYR A 358 -17.24 3.53 -0.97
CA TYR A 358 -17.35 4.17 -2.28
C TYR A 358 -17.64 5.66 -2.18
N GLY A 359 -16.90 6.49 -2.90
CA GLY A 359 -17.05 7.94 -2.91
C GLY A 359 -16.21 8.68 -1.87
N ASP A 360 -15.68 8.01 -0.84
CA ASP A 360 -14.76 8.66 0.10
C ASP A 360 -13.43 9.06 -0.59
N GLU A 361 -13.04 8.35 -1.66
CA GLU A 361 -11.89 8.67 -2.50
C GLU A 361 -12.02 9.98 -3.29
N ILE A 362 -13.24 10.50 -3.43
CA ILE A 362 -13.54 11.83 -4.02
C ILE A 362 -14.15 12.80 -2.99
N CYS A 363 -14.08 12.45 -1.70
CA CYS A 363 -14.63 13.24 -0.59
C CYS A 363 -16.14 13.50 -0.70
N MET A 364 -16.95 12.50 -1.03
CA MET A 364 -18.41 12.64 -1.04
C MET A 364 -18.95 13.07 0.33
N GLY A 365 -20.00 13.91 0.29
CA GLY A 365 -20.76 14.32 1.47
C GLY A 365 -21.88 13.35 1.84
N ASP A 366 -22.68 13.73 2.82
CA ASP A 366 -23.86 13.01 3.27
C ASP A 366 -25.12 13.87 3.19
N ASN A 367 -26.29 13.23 3.36
CA ASN A 367 -27.57 13.90 3.55
C ASN A 367 -28.29 13.35 4.79
N ILE A 368 -28.00 13.93 5.96
CA ILE A 368 -28.55 13.52 7.26
C ILE A 368 -30.08 13.67 7.39
N TYR A 369 -30.74 14.29 6.42
CA TYR A 369 -32.21 14.44 6.39
C TYR A 369 -32.91 13.25 5.73
N LEU A 370 -32.16 12.34 5.11
CA LEU A 370 -32.69 11.07 4.66
C LEU A 370 -32.93 10.14 5.86
N GLY A 371 -33.90 9.24 5.71
CA GLY A 371 -34.32 8.31 6.77
C GLY A 371 -33.21 7.31 7.11
N ASP A 372 -33.21 6.83 8.36
CA ASP A 372 -32.26 5.82 8.84
C ASP A 372 -30.80 6.14 8.43
N ARG A 373 -30.12 5.25 7.70
CA ARG A 373 -28.73 5.37 7.26
C ARG A 373 -28.58 5.80 5.78
N ASP A 374 -29.68 6.08 5.08
CA ASP A 374 -29.67 6.44 3.65
C ASP A 374 -28.81 7.67 3.34
N GLY A 375 -28.60 8.54 4.33
CA GLY A 375 -27.78 9.74 4.21
C GLY A 375 -26.34 9.50 3.72
N VAL A 376 -25.78 8.31 3.96
CA VAL A 376 -24.43 7.95 3.50
C VAL A 376 -24.44 7.03 2.27
N ARG A 377 -25.61 6.66 1.76
CA ARG A 377 -25.82 5.68 0.68
C ARG A 377 -26.28 6.33 -0.62
N THR A 378 -26.09 7.63 -0.78
CA THR A 378 -26.50 8.39 -1.98
C THR A 378 -25.73 7.97 -3.25
N PRO A 379 -26.26 8.25 -4.45
CA PRO A 379 -25.62 7.83 -5.69
C PRO A 379 -24.18 8.37 -5.85
N MET A 380 -23.29 7.55 -6.42
CA MET A 380 -21.92 7.93 -6.74
C MET A 380 -21.86 9.14 -7.68
N GLN A 381 -20.90 10.05 -7.46
CA GLN A 381 -20.78 11.32 -8.20
C GLN A 381 -19.75 11.21 -9.33
N TRP A 382 -20.19 10.86 -10.53
CA TRP A 382 -19.31 10.62 -11.68
C TRP A 382 -18.89 11.88 -12.43
N ASN A 383 -19.81 12.79 -12.71
CA ASN A 383 -19.55 14.05 -13.41
C ASN A 383 -20.55 15.15 -12.98
N ASP A 384 -20.50 16.30 -13.65
CA ASP A 384 -21.37 17.45 -13.38
C ASP A 384 -22.70 17.45 -14.16
N ASP A 385 -22.97 16.40 -14.95
CA ASP A 385 -24.21 16.24 -15.68
C ASP A 385 -25.38 15.87 -14.73
N ARG A 386 -26.58 15.76 -15.30
CA ARG A 386 -27.79 15.34 -14.63
C ARG A 386 -27.55 14.14 -13.72
N ASN A 387 -28.06 14.21 -12.48
CA ASN A 387 -27.92 13.17 -11.47
C ASN A 387 -26.45 12.78 -11.21
N ALA A 388 -25.51 13.72 -11.32
CA ALA A 388 -24.08 13.48 -11.15
C ALA A 388 -23.48 12.43 -12.12
N GLY A 389 -24.11 12.21 -13.28
CA GLY A 389 -23.72 11.17 -14.23
C GLY A 389 -24.03 9.74 -13.77
N PHE A 390 -24.71 9.55 -12.63
CA PHE A 390 -25.13 8.25 -12.13
C PHE A 390 -26.24 7.62 -12.98
N SER A 391 -27.22 8.42 -13.41
CA SER A 391 -28.39 7.96 -14.16
C SER A 391 -28.91 9.05 -15.10
N ARG A 392 -29.51 8.64 -16.23
CA ARG A 392 -30.22 9.55 -17.16
C ARG A 392 -31.70 9.74 -16.79
N ALA A 393 -32.19 9.05 -15.77
CA ALA A 393 -33.59 9.07 -15.33
C ALA A 393 -34.06 10.46 -14.91
N ASN A 394 -35.37 10.60 -14.75
CA ASN A 394 -35.92 11.75 -14.02
C ASN A 394 -35.32 11.78 -12.59
N PRO A 395 -34.76 12.92 -12.10
CA PRO A 395 -34.21 13.01 -10.75
C PRO A 395 -35.16 12.54 -9.64
N GLN A 396 -36.48 12.71 -9.85
CA GLN A 396 -37.51 12.25 -8.90
C GLN A 396 -37.71 10.73 -8.91
N ARG A 397 -37.14 10.01 -9.88
CA ARG A 397 -37.18 8.55 -9.99
C ARG A 397 -35.91 7.89 -9.45
N LEU A 398 -34.90 8.66 -9.04
CA LEU A 398 -33.72 8.09 -8.41
C LEU A 398 -34.12 7.37 -7.11
N TYR A 399 -33.49 6.23 -6.84
CA TYR A 399 -33.73 5.51 -5.58
C TYR A 399 -33.41 6.37 -4.35
N LEU A 400 -32.38 7.21 -4.45
CA LEU A 400 -32.03 8.28 -3.51
C LEU A 400 -31.55 9.53 -4.27
N PRO A 401 -31.77 10.74 -3.73
CA PRO A 401 -31.27 11.96 -4.36
C PRO A 401 -29.74 12.04 -4.30
N VAL A 402 -29.14 12.72 -5.29
CA VAL A 402 -27.73 13.10 -5.26
C VAL A 402 -27.48 14.23 -4.24
N ILE A 403 -26.23 14.40 -3.81
CA ILE A 403 -25.86 15.46 -2.87
C ILE A 403 -25.80 16.80 -3.61
N ILE A 404 -26.60 17.76 -3.11
CA ILE A 404 -26.68 19.13 -3.64
C ILE A 404 -26.31 20.19 -2.60
N ASP A 405 -25.82 19.78 -1.42
CA ASP A 405 -25.31 20.73 -0.43
C ASP A 405 -24.02 21.39 -0.93
N ALA A 406 -23.87 22.69 -0.71
CA ALA A 406 -22.86 23.51 -1.40
C ALA A 406 -21.40 23.00 -1.25
N PRO A 407 -20.92 22.58 -0.05
CA PRO A 407 -19.55 22.08 0.13
C PRO A 407 -19.27 20.75 -0.59
N PHE A 408 -20.31 19.93 -0.80
CA PHE A 408 -20.20 18.56 -1.31
C PHE A 408 -20.93 18.35 -2.64
N HIS A 409 -21.39 19.43 -3.27
CA HIS A 409 -22.24 19.40 -4.46
C HIS A 409 -21.54 18.63 -5.59
N TYR A 410 -22.27 17.72 -6.25
CA TYR A 410 -21.69 16.85 -7.28
C TYR A 410 -21.02 17.62 -8.43
N ALA A 411 -21.54 18.78 -8.82
CA ALA A 411 -20.90 19.65 -9.83
C ALA A 411 -19.44 20.07 -9.52
N SER A 412 -19.03 20.10 -8.25
CA SER A 412 -17.66 20.41 -7.84
C SER A 412 -16.89 19.20 -7.32
N ARG A 413 -17.58 18.21 -6.75
CA ARG A 413 -17.05 16.95 -6.21
C ARG A 413 -17.52 15.79 -7.08
N ASN A 414 -16.77 15.44 -8.11
CA ASN A 414 -17.08 14.28 -8.93
C ASN A 414 -15.82 13.67 -9.52
N VAL A 415 -15.95 12.43 -9.99
CA VAL A 415 -14.84 11.67 -10.56
C VAL A 415 -14.20 12.39 -11.76
N GLU A 416 -14.96 12.94 -12.70
CA GLU A 416 -14.43 13.60 -13.89
C GLU A 416 -13.57 14.82 -13.55
N VAL A 417 -14.05 15.68 -12.64
CA VAL A 417 -13.31 16.83 -12.12
C VAL A 417 -12.04 16.37 -11.41
N ASP A 418 -12.14 15.38 -10.51
CA ASP A 418 -10.98 14.88 -9.76
C ASP A 418 -9.96 14.18 -10.67
N GLN A 419 -10.40 13.51 -11.74
CA GLN A 419 -9.51 12.92 -12.75
C GLN A 419 -8.74 13.99 -13.53
N SER A 420 -9.36 15.13 -13.83
CA SER A 420 -8.70 16.23 -14.55
C SER A 420 -7.65 16.99 -13.72
N ARG A 421 -7.64 16.82 -12.39
CA ARG A 421 -6.79 17.58 -11.45
C ARG A 421 -5.74 16.67 -10.79
N PRO A 422 -4.46 16.72 -11.18
CA PRO A 422 -3.41 15.82 -10.65
C PRO A 422 -3.21 15.83 -9.12
N HIS A 423 -3.66 16.89 -8.44
CA HIS A 423 -3.58 17.05 -6.99
C HIS A 423 -4.91 16.77 -6.25
N SER A 424 -5.88 16.13 -6.92
CA SER A 424 -7.18 15.78 -6.34
C SER A 424 -7.10 14.71 -5.25
N MET A 425 -8.24 14.40 -4.61
CA MET A 425 -8.28 13.30 -3.63
C MET A 425 -8.10 11.98 -4.32
N LEU A 426 -8.77 11.81 -5.46
CA LEU A 426 -8.68 10.60 -6.25
C LEU A 426 -7.24 10.26 -6.66
N TRP A 427 -6.49 11.23 -7.20
CA TRP A 427 -5.10 11.01 -7.58
C TRP A 427 -4.17 10.80 -6.39
N TRP A 428 -4.46 11.42 -5.25
CA TRP A 428 -3.73 11.15 -4.01
C TRP A 428 -3.98 9.72 -3.52
N MET A 429 -5.25 9.28 -3.47
CA MET A 429 -5.66 7.92 -3.11
C MET A 429 -4.99 6.87 -4.01
N ARG A 430 -5.04 7.06 -5.33
CA ARG A 430 -4.34 6.18 -6.30
C ARG A 430 -2.86 6.03 -5.99
N ARG A 431 -2.18 7.15 -5.72
CA ARG A 431 -0.73 7.16 -5.42
C ARG A 431 -0.42 6.42 -4.13
N ILE A 432 -1.14 6.71 -3.04
CA ILE A 432 -0.87 6.09 -1.74
C ILE A 432 -1.23 4.60 -1.72
N ILE A 433 -2.31 4.18 -2.43
CA ILE A 433 -2.65 2.76 -2.61
C ILE A 433 -1.56 2.06 -3.44
N GLY A 434 -1.13 2.67 -4.55
CA GLY A 434 -0.06 2.15 -5.38
C GLY A 434 1.25 1.98 -4.60
N LEU A 435 1.60 2.96 -3.76
CA LEU A 435 2.76 2.90 -2.87
C LEU A 435 2.63 1.78 -1.84
N ARG A 436 1.47 1.66 -1.17
CA ARG A 436 1.21 0.58 -0.22
C ARG A 436 1.41 -0.81 -0.85
N LYS A 437 0.98 -1.00 -2.10
CA LYS A 437 1.12 -2.30 -2.82
C LYS A 437 2.58 -2.71 -3.06
N GLN A 438 3.50 -1.76 -3.08
CA GLN A 438 4.94 -2.04 -3.26
C GLN A 438 5.62 -2.51 -1.97
N HIS A 439 4.97 -2.35 -0.81
CA HIS A 439 5.52 -2.62 0.51
C HIS A 439 4.64 -3.59 1.30
N PRO A 440 4.86 -4.91 1.18
CA PRO A 440 4.06 -5.94 1.84
C PRO A 440 4.04 -5.83 3.37
N ALA A 441 5.03 -5.17 3.99
CA ALA A 441 5.07 -4.93 5.43
C ALA A 441 3.84 -4.15 5.95
N PHE A 442 3.19 -3.31 5.13
CA PHE A 442 1.92 -2.67 5.54
C PHE A 442 0.79 -3.68 5.75
N GLY A 443 0.72 -4.73 4.93
CA GLY A 443 -0.35 -5.73 5.01
C GLY A 443 -0.05 -6.85 6.01
N ARG A 444 1.18 -7.37 6.00
CA ARG A 444 1.55 -8.59 6.74
C ARG A 444 2.63 -8.39 7.80
N GLY A 445 3.24 -7.21 7.86
CA GLY A 445 4.29 -6.94 8.82
C GLY A 445 3.78 -6.86 10.25
N THR A 446 4.65 -7.18 11.21
CA THR A 446 4.40 -6.94 12.64
C THR A 446 4.17 -5.45 12.89
N ILE A 447 3.61 -5.11 14.05
CA ILE A 447 3.42 -3.74 14.49
C ILE A 447 4.17 -3.51 15.79
N GLU A 448 4.88 -2.40 15.90
CA GLU A 448 5.45 -1.92 17.15
C GLU A 448 5.25 -0.42 17.28
N ALA A 449 4.64 0.01 18.38
CA ALA A 449 4.49 1.42 18.69
C ALA A 449 5.78 1.99 19.30
N LEU A 450 6.28 3.08 18.73
CA LEU A 450 7.31 3.89 19.37
C LEU A 450 6.62 4.88 20.32
N MET A 451 7.29 5.20 21.43
CA MET A 451 6.75 6.04 22.50
C MET A 451 7.51 7.38 22.67
N PRO A 452 7.55 8.31 21.66
CA PRO A 452 8.03 9.67 21.90
C PRO A 452 7.30 10.35 23.07
N GLU A 453 7.98 11.27 23.75
CA GLU A 453 7.38 12.06 24.84
C GLU A 453 6.20 12.91 24.36
N ASN A 454 6.23 13.36 23.09
CA ASN A 454 5.14 14.12 22.51
C ASN A 454 3.95 13.21 22.17
N GLY A 455 2.95 13.16 23.06
CA GLY A 455 1.71 12.40 22.88
C GLY A 455 0.88 12.77 21.63
N LYS A 456 1.16 13.91 21.00
CA LYS A 456 0.50 14.33 19.75
C LYS A 456 1.05 13.65 18.50
N VAL A 457 2.18 12.95 18.61
CA VAL A 457 2.84 12.26 17.50
C VAL A 457 2.72 10.75 17.69
N LEU A 458 2.02 10.12 16.75
CA LEU A 458 1.97 8.66 16.65
C LEU A 458 3.17 8.19 15.82
N ALA A 459 3.95 7.25 16.34
CA ALA A 459 5.07 6.66 15.63
C ALA A 459 4.97 5.13 15.74
N ILE A 460 4.98 4.44 14.60
CA ILE A 460 4.78 2.99 14.49
C ILE A 460 5.81 2.42 13.53
N LEU A 461 6.33 1.25 13.86
CA LEU A 461 7.16 0.43 12.98
C LEU A 461 6.36 -0.75 12.45
N ARG A 462 6.56 -1.04 11.15
CA ARG A 462 6.03 -2.23 10.49
C ARG A 462 7.19 -3.04 9.92
N THR A 463 7.32 -4.30 10.32
CA THR A 463 8.46 -5.13 9.91
C THR A 463 7.99 -6.44 9.31
N LEU A 464 8.53 -6.79 8.14
CA LEU A 464 8.30 -8.07 7.47
C LEU A 464 9.60 -8.54 6.81
N GLY A 465 10.19 -9.61 7.32
CA GLY A 465 11.52 -10.04 6.87
C GLY A 465 12.54 -8.92 7.02
N ASP A 466 13.22 -8.56 5.93
CA ASP A 466 14.23 -7.49 5.90
C ASP A 466 13.63 -6.09 5.67
N GLU A 467 12.34 -5.99 5.37
CA GLU A 467 11.67 -4.70 5.18
C GLU A 467 11.21 -4.14 6.53
N THR A 468 11.72 -2.95 6.88
CA THR A 468 11.24 -2.17 8.04
C THR A 468 10.75 -0.80 7.59
N LEU A 469 9.49 -0.51 7.90
CA LEU A 469 8.85 0.77 7.63
C LEU A 469 8.64 1.54 8.92
N LEU A 470 8.98 2.82 8.93
CA LEU A 470 8.71 3.76 10.01
C LEU A 470 7.60 4.73 9.59
N ILE A 471 6.48 4.70 10.30
CA ILE A 471 5.34 5.58 10.11
C ILE A 471 5.32 6.59 11.24
N VAL A 472 5.32 7.88 10.91
CA VAL A 472 5.28 8.98 11.89
C VAL A 472 4.17 9.94 11.50
N ALA A 473 3.21 10.18 12.39
CA ALA A 473 1.99 10.92 12.11
C ALA A 473 1.73 11.98 13.18
N ASN A 474 1.57 13.23 12.76
CA ASN A 474 1.16 14.32 13.63
C ASN A 474 -0.37 14.38 13.71
N LEU A 475 -0.93 14.10 14.88
CA LEU A 475 -2.38 14.15 15.12
C LEU A 475 -2.88 15.57 15.42
N SER A 476 -1.98 16.54 15.59
CA SER A 476 -2.32 17.93 15.92
C SER A 476 -2.59 18.80 14.71
N ARG A 477 -3.47 19.79 14.89
CA ARG A 477 -3.68 20.89 13.94
C ARG A 477 -2.54 21.91 13.90
N PHE A 478 -1.53 21.74 14.76
CA PHE A 478 -0.36 22.60 14.83
C PHE A 478 0.91 21.83 14.45
N ALA A 479 1.97 22.55 14.09
CA ALA A 479 3.28 21.94 13.89
C ALA A 479 3.76 21.27 15.19
N GLN A 480 4.35 20.09 15.08
CA GLN A 480 4.89 19.32 16.20
C GLN A 480 6.34 18.93 15.92
N CYS A 481 7.07 18.64 16.99
CA CYS A 481 8.35 17.95 16.91
C CYS A 481 8.30 16.69 17.78
N ALA A 482 9.09 15.69 17.42
CA ALA A 482 9.24 14.46 18.20
C ALA A 482 10.67 13.95 18.10
N GLU A 483 11.14 13.38 19.20
CA GLU A 483 12.37 12.61 19.27
C GLU A 483 11.99 11.13 19.33
N LEU A 484 12.53 10.34 18.41
CA LEU A 484 12.25 8.91 18.31
C LEU A 484 13.47 8.10 18.74
N ASP A 485 13.31 7.14 19.65
CA ASP A 485 14.36 6.16 19.90
C ASP A 485 14.41 5.16 18.74
N LEU A 486 15.39 5.36 17.86
CA LEU A 486 15.69 4.47 16.73
C LEU A 486 17.07 3.83 16.89
N SER A 487 17.65 3.84 18.09
CA SER A 487 19.03 3.38 18.35
C SER A 487 19.32 1.97 17.81
N ARG A 488 18.31 1.08 17.79
CA ARG A 488 18.40 -0.28 17.22
C ARG A 488 18.60 -0.34 15.70
N PHE A 489 18.37 0.76 14.99
CA PHE A 489 18.55 0.89 13.54
C PHE A 489 19.75 1.80 13.19
N ARG A 490 20.69 1.98 14.12
CA ARG A 490 21.91 2.76 13.90
C ARG A 490 22.60 2.37 12.58
N GLY A 491 22.99 3.37 11.80
CA GLY A 491 23.64 3.18 10.49
C GLY A 491 22.65 3.05 9.32
N GLN A 492 21.37 2.81 9.60
CA GLN A 492 20.31 2.89 8.59
C GLN A 492 19.91 4.34 8.32
N ILE A 493 19.37 4.57 7.14
CA ILE A 493 18.91 5.84 6.60
C ILE A 493 17.40 5.72 6.40
N PRO A 494 16.58 6.57 7.03
CA PRO A 494 15.17 6.67 6.72
C PRO A 494 15.01 7.28 5.33
N VAL A 495 14.42 6.53 4.40
CA VAL A 495 14.11 6.99 3.04
C VAL A 495 12.61 7.19 2.93
N GLU A 496 12.21 8.43 2.69
CA GLU A 496 10.81 8.85 2.59
C GLU A 496 10.15 8.21 1.36
N LEU A 497 9.02 7.52 1.53
CA LEU A 497 8.45 6.64 0.51
C LEU A 497 7.76 7.37 -0.66
N PHE A 498 7.27 8.59 -0.49
CA PHE A 498 6.56 9.30 -1.56
C PHE A 498 7.53 9.91 -2.59
N GLY A 499 8.64 10.49 -2.13
CA GLY A 499 9.61 11.20 -2.95
C GLY A 499 11.02 10.60 -2.95
N HIS A 500 11.23 9.46 -2.28
CA HIS A 500 12.52 8.78 -2.13
C HIS A 500 13.61 9.67 -1.53
N SER A 501 13.21 10.67 -0.74
CA SER A 501 14.14 11.59 -0.10
C SER A 501 14.84 10.90 1.06
N ARG A 502 16.18 10.88 1.02
CA ARG A 502 17.01 10.31 2.10
C ARG A 502 17.12 11.32 3.24
N PHE A 503 16.71 10.91 4.42
CA PHE A 503 16.90 11.71 5.64
C PHE A 503 18.28 11.42 6.26
N PRO A 504 18.73 12.20 7.27
CA PRO A 504 19.98 11.91 7.97
C PRO A 504 20.06 10.46 8.48
N PRO A 505 21.26 9.84 8.49
CA PRO A 505 21.43 8.50 9.02
C PRO A 505 21.12 8.45 10.53
N ILE A 506 20.59 7.32 10.97
CA ILE A 506 20.26 7.07 12.37
C ILE A 506 21.56 6.90 13.16
N GLY A 507 21.77 7.78 14.13
CA GLY A 507 22.91 7.77 15.05
C GLY A 507 22.58 7.13 16.41
N GLU A 508 23.34 7.50 17.43
CA GLU A 508 23.10 7.09 18.83
C GLU A 508 22.11 8.01 19.56
N LEU A 509 21.92 9.25 19.08
CA LEU A 509 21.00 10.21 19.68
C LEU A 509 19.56 9.94 19.23
N PRO A 510 18.55 10.34 20.03
CA PRO A 510 17.16 10.33 19.61
C PRO A 510 16.98 11.04 18.27
N TYR A 511 16.22 10.40 17.38
CA TYR A 511 16.05 10.85 16.01
C TYR A 511 15.00 11.96 15.95
N PHE A 512 15.46 13.20 15.73
CA PHE A 512 14.60 14.39 15.76
C PHE A 512 13.84 14.59 14.44
N LEU A 513 12.52 14.74 14.52
CA LEU A 513 11.64 15.05 13.40
C LEU A 513 10.76 16.27 13.71
N THR A 514 10.44 17.02 12.67
CA THR A 514 9.41 18.07 12.70
C THR A 514 8.32 17.74 11.70
N LEU A 515 7.07 17.96 12.08
CA LEU A 515 5.91 17.64 11.26
C LEU A 515 4.98 18.85 11.18
N GLY A 516 4.52 19.18 9.98
CA GLY A 516 3.46 20.16 9.78
C GLY A 516 2.11 19.68 10.34
N PRO A 517 1.10 20.57 10.45
CA PRO A 517 -0.27 20.21 10.85
C PRO A 517 -0.82 19.02 10.05
N PHE A 518 -1.23 17.97 10.76
CA PHE A 518 -1.75 16.72 10.19
C PHE A 518 -0.84 16.04 9.15
N ALA A 519 0.46 16.37 9.14
CA ALA A 519 1.41 15.71 8.27
C ALA A 519 1.76 14.32 8.81
N PHE A 520 2.06 13.41 7.90
CA PHE A 520 2.64 12.12 8.23
C PHE A 520 3.78 11.79 7.26
N TYR A 521 4.67 10.92 7.70
CA TYR A 521 5.75 10.36 6.92
C TYR A 521 5.66 8.84 6.94
N TRP A 522 5.92 8.23 5.80
CA TRP A 522 6.28 6.82 5.71
C TRP A 522 7.72 6.74 5.25
N PHE A 523 8.57 6.11 6.04
CA PHE A 523 9.96 5.84 5.70
C PHE A 523 10.18 4.34 5.53
N ARG A 524 11.06 3.97 4.61
CA ARG A 524 11.75 2.68 4.67
C ARG A 524 13.10 2.89 5.36
N LEU A 525 13.45 2.02 6.30
CA LEU A 525 14.78 2.06 6.89
C LEU A 525 15.71 1.20 6.02
N GLU A 526 16.76 1.83 5.50
CA GLU A 526 17.71 1.20 4.57
C GLU A 526 19.11 1.32 5.12
N TRP A 527 19.93 0.28 5.02
CA TRP A 527 21.35 0.43 5.32
C TRP A 527 21.97 1.46 4.37
N SER A 528 22.83 2.33 4.90
CA SER A 528 23.71 3.12 4.06
C SER A 528 24.48 2.15 3.17
N GLU A 529 24.39 2.32 1.85
CA GLU A 529 25.05 1.47 0.85
C GLU A 529 26.61 1.49 0.96
N SER A 530 27.16 2.09 2.00
CA SER A 530 28.54 1.97 2.44
C SER A 530 28.86 0.64 3.17
N GLU A 531 27.87 -0.15 3.58
CA GLU A 531 28.12 -1.43 4.30
C GLU A 531 27.53 -2.69 3.62
N ALA A 532 26.63 -2.55 2.64
CA ALA A 532 25.99 -3.71 1.98
C ALA A 532 26.76 -4.30 0.77
N ASP A 533 27.88 -3.67 0.36
CA ASP A 533 28.67 -4.08 -0.81
C ASP A 533 30.14 -4.41 -0.47
N GLN A 534 30.44 -4.71 0.80
CA GLN A 534 31.73 -5.30 1.22
C GLN A 534 31.73 -6.83 1.13
N GLY A 535 31.14 -7.40 0.08
CA GLY A 535 31.48 -8.75 -0.33
C GLY A 535 32.90 -8.73 -0.87
N ASP A 536 33.79 -9.62 -0.40
CA ASP A 536 35.14 -9.81 -0.93
C ASP A 536 35.12 -9.82 -2.47
N VAL A 537 35.46 -8.69 -3.10
CA VAL A 537 35.57 -8.60 -4.56
C VAL A 537 36.85 -9.35 -4.94
N THR A 538 36.74 -10.65 -5.20
CA THR A 538 37.84 -11.40 -5.82
C THR A 538 38.02 -10.91 -7.26
N LEU A 539 39.05 -10.08 -7.46
CA LEU A 539 39.41 -9.58 -8.78
C LEU A 539 40.03 -10.68 -9.65
N PRO A 540 39.62 -10.82 -10.92
CA PRO A 540 40.23 -11.80 -11.82
C PRO A 540 41.70 -11.46 -12.06
N THR A 541 42.57 -12.48 -12.12
CA THR A 541 44.01 -12.30 -12.39
C THR A 541 44.37 -12.71 -13.83
N VAL A 542 45.26 -11.94 -14.46
CA VAL A 542 45.85 -12.26 -15.78
C VAL A 542 47.37 -12.07 -15.75
N ARG A 543 48.08 -12.91 -16.51
CA ARG A 543 49.54 -12.81 -16.70
C ARG A 543 49.85 -12.22 -18.06
N ILE A 544 50.74 -11.23 -18.09
CA ILE A 544 51.23 -10.59 -19.31
C ILE A 544 52.75 -10.67 -19.40
N SER A 545 53.26 -10.64 -20.63
CA SER A 545 54.68 -10.60 -20.95
C SER A 545 54.95 -9.37 -21.82
N GLY A 546 55.87 -8.50 -21.40
CA GLY A 546 56.11 -7.21 -22.06
C GLY A 546 55.50 -6.04 -21.26
N ASP A 547 55.16 -4.96 -21.96
CA ASP A 547 54.58 -3.74 -21.37
C ASP A 547 53.15 -3.95 -20.83
N TRP A 548 52.65 -2.99 -20.07
CA TRP A 548 51.27 -3.04 -19.53
C TRP A 548 50.20 -3.10 -20.62
N ASP A 549 50.48 -2.57 -21.82
CA ASP A 549 49.57 -2.62 -22.97
C ASP A 549 49.43 -4.00 -23.60
N SER A 550 50.34 -4.91 -23.27
CA SER A 550 50.21 -6.32 -23.61
C SER A 550 48.94 -6.94 -22.97
N LEU A 551 48.33 -6.30 -21.97
CA LEU A 551 46.99 -6.66 -21.47
C LEU A 551 45.91 -6.53 -22.54
N PHE A 552 45.98 -5.50 -23.37
CA PHE A 552 44.96 -5.14 -24.34
C PHE A 552 45.19 -5.78 -25.72
N THR A 553 46.13 -6.72 -25.81
CA THR A 553 46.45 -7.42 -27.06
C THR A 553 46.50 -8.95 -26.86
N GLY A 554 46.41 -9.70 -27.96
CA GLY A 554 46.61 -11.15 -27.96
C GLY A 554 45.69 -11.93 -27.02
N LYS A 555 46.26 -12.88 -26.26
CA LYS A 555 45.50 -13.77 -25.37
C LYS A 555 45.03 -13.09 -24.08
N ALA A 556 45.73 -12.04 -23.62
CA ALA A 556 45.35 -11.29 -22.43
C ALA A 556 44.08 -10.47 -22.68
N LEU A 557 43.91 -9.95 -23.89
CA LEU A 557 42.70 -9.22 -24.29
C LEU A 557 41.42 -10.04 -24.12
N ALA A 558 41.43 -11.32 -24.53
CA ALA A 558 40.26 -12.20 -24.36
C ALA A 558 39.89 -12.39 -22.88
N ARG A 559 40.88 -12.41 -21.98
CA ARG A 559 40.65 -12.50 -20.53
C ARG A 559 40.12 -11.18 -19.98
N PHE A 560 40.65 -10.05 -20.43
CA PHE A 560 40.15 -8.72 -20.10
C PHE A 560 38.69 -8.54 -20.55
N GLU A 561 38.36 -8.83 -21.81
CA GLU A 561 37.00 -8.75 -22.35
C GLU A 561 36.01 -9.62 -21.58
N SER A 562 36.44 -10.81 -21.11
CA SER A 562 35.59 -11.68 -20.28
C SER A 562 35.30 -11.13 -18.88
N ALA A 563 36.15 -10.25 -18.35
CA ALA A 563 35.96 -9.64 -17.04
C ALA A 563 35.03 -8.41 -17.08
N LEU A 564 34.95 -7.73 -18.23
CA LEU A 564 34.19 -6.48 -18.40
C LEU A 564 32.71 -6.60 -18.01
N PRO A 565 31.92 -7.60 -18.42
CA PRO A 565 30.49 -7.65 -18.07
C PRO A 565 30.25 -7.65 -16.56
N SER A 566 31.05 -8.42 -15.82
CA SER A 566 30.97 -8.50 -14.36
C SER A 566 31.35 -7.17 -13.69
N TYR A 567 32.31 -6.44 -14.26
CA TYR A 567 32.69 -5.12 -13.83
C TYR A 567 31.56 -4.10 -14.09
N LEU A 568 31.10 -3.99 -15.34
CA LEU A 568 30.07 -3.04 -15.76
C LEU A 568 28.79 -3.14 -14.93
N MET A 569 28.30 -4.35 -14.67
CA MET A 569 27.06 -4.58 -13.90
C MET A 569 27.13 -4.06 -12.46
N ARG A 570 28.34 -3.98 -11.87
CA ARG A 570 28.55 -3.49 -10.51
C ARG A 570 28.51 -1.96 -10.43
N HIS A 571 28.78 -1.24 -11.52
CA HIS A 571 28.85 0.23 -11.49
C HIS A 571 27.52 0.92 -11.80
N ARG A 572 27.18 1.97 -11.04
CA ARG A 572 25.90 2.71 -11.20
C ARG A 572 25.78 3.50 -12.49
N TRP A 573 26.89 3.98 -13.06
CA TRP A 573 26.91 4.72 -14.32
C TRP A 573 26.57 3.84 -15.53
N PHE A 574 26.58 2.51 -15.39
CA PHE A 574 26.21 1.60 -16.46
C PHE A 574 24.68 1.59 -16.65
N ALA A 575 24.20 2.20 -17.74
CA ALA A 575 22.76 2.32 -18.03
C ALA A 575 22.11 0.99 -18.47
N GLY A 576 22.92 -0.01 -18.86
CA GLY A 576 22.46 -1.30 -19.37
C GLY A 576 22.04 -2.33 -18.32
N LYS A 577 21.90 -1.98 -17.02
CA LYS A 577 21.64 -2.96 -15.94
C LYS A 577 20.38 -3.80 -16.08
N SER A 578 19.36 -3.31 -16.79
CA SER A 578 18.13 -4.04 -17.06
C SER A 578 18.19 -4.95 -18.30
N ARG A 579 19.27 -4.88 -19.08
CA ARG A 579 19.47 -5.64 -20.33
C ARG A 579 20.50 -6.74 -20.14
N THR A 580 20.35 -7.85 -20.87
CA THR A 580 21.33 -8.94 -20.84
C THR A 580 22.50 -8.61 -21.76
N ILE A 581 23.71 -8.54 -21.21
CA ILE A 581 24.96 -8.33 -21.98
C ILE A 581 25.27 -9.61 -22.77
N GLN A 582 25.31 -9.52 -24.09
CA GLN A 582 25.75 -10.60 -24.98
C GLN A 582 27.28 -10.66 -25.04
N ARG A 583 27.93 -9.50 -25.18
CA ARG A 583 29.39 -9.36 -25.23
C ARG A 583 29.82 -7.95 -24.85
N ALA A 584 31.00 -7.82 -24.23
CA ALA A 584 31.72 -6.56 -24.11
C ALA A 584 33.07 -6.67 -24.85
N LYS A 585 33.39 -5.70 -25.70
CA LYS A 585 34.56 -5.71 -26.58
C LYS A 585 35.36 -4.42 -26.45
N LEU A 586 36.68 -4.54 -26.41
CA LEU A 586 37.55 -3.37 -26.42
C LEU A 586 37.69 -2.84 -27.85
N ILE A 587 37.28 -1.60 -28.07
CA ILE A 587 37.39 -0.90 -29.36
C ILE A 587 38.80 -0.29 -29.48
N ASP A 588 39.21 0.51 -28.49
CA ASP A 588 40.51 1.18 -28.51
C ASP A 588 41.00 1.53 -27.08
N VAL A 589 42.29 1.84 -26.97
CA VAL A 589 42.97 2.19 -25.73
C VAL A 589 43.73 3.50 -25.95
N LEU A 590 43.17 4.59 -25.44
CA LEU A 590 43.71 5.93 -25.61
C LEU A 590 44.72 6.25 -24.51
N ARG A 591 45.91 6.69 -24.89
CA ARG A 591 46.95 7.13 -23.94
C ARG A 591 46.75 8.60 -23.63
N VAL A 592 46.48 8.94 -22.36
CA VAL A 592 46.29 10.35 -21.97
C VAL A 592 47.63 11.05 -21.76
N TYR A 593 48.62 10.34 -21.20
CA TYR A 593 49.96 10.85 -20.93
C TYR A 593 51.03 9.74 -21.04
N ASP A 594 52.06 9.95 -21.86
CA ASP A 594 53.26 9.11 -21.92
C ASP A 594 54.27 9.60 -20.84
N VAL A 595 54.12 9.13 -19.61
CA VAL A 595 55.10 9.33 -18.53
C VAL A 595 55.86 8.01 -18.32
N PRO A 596 57.18 8.00 -18.02
CA PRO A 596 57.91 6.77 -17.72
C PRO A 596 57.22 5.92 -16.65
N GLU A 597 57.26 4.59 -16.83
CA GLU A 597 56.70 3.60 -15.92
C GLU A 597 57.34 3.74 -14.52
N ILE A 598 56.66 4.47 -13.62
CA ILE A 598 56.85 4.54 -12.17
C ILE A 598 58.19 5.16 -11.70
N THR A 599 58.12 6.21 -10.87
CA THR A 599 59.18 6.50 -9.90
C THR A 599 58.58 6.63 -8.51
N CYS A 600 58.86 5.67 -7.63
CA CYS A 600 58.42 5.71 -6.22
C CYS A 600 59.17 6.75 -5.35
N GLU A 601 59.81 7.76 -5.92
CA GLU A 601 60.60 8.75 -5.16
C GLU A 601 60.46 10.16 -5.76
N ILE A 602 59.69 11.03 -5.09
CA ILE A 602 59.63 12.45 -5.45
C ILE A 602 60.71 13.23 -4.70
N ASN A 603 61.65 13.77 -5.48
CA ASN A 603 62.60 14.79 -5.09
C ASN A 603 61.87 16.15 -4.83
N PRO A 604 62.11 16.84 -3.71
CA PRO A 604 61.40 18.07 -3.33
C PRO A 604 61.90 19.34 -4.06
N GLY A 605 61.99 19.30 -5.40
CA GLY A 605 62.49 20.43 -6.19
C GLY A 605 62.05 20.52 -7.66
N SER A 606 61.27 19.56 -8.17
CA SER A 606 60.77 19.57 -9.54
C SER A 606 59.38 20.20 -9.61
N ARG A 607 59.13 21.06 -10.60
CA ARG A 607 57.78 21.54 -10.97
C ARG A 607 57.00 20.39 -11.63
N SER A 608 56.64 19.39 -10.83
CA SER A 608 55.70 18.32 -11.18
C SER A 608 54.40 18.58 -10.44
N ILE A 609 53.27 18.33 -11.09
CA ILE A 609 51.94 18.39 -10.46
C ILE A 609 51.94 17.30 -9.37
N ASN A 610 51.81 17.71 -8.11
CA ASN A 610 51.78 16.82 -6.95
C ASN A 610 50.62 15.81 -7.10
N GLY A 611 50.94 14.52 -7.30
CA GLY A 611 49.98 13.42 -7.39
C GLY A 611 50.22 12.51 -8.59
N GLU A 612 51.02 11.46 -8.44
CA GLU A 612 51.52 10.62 -9.53
C GLU A 612 50.58 9.44 -9.85
N LEU A 613 49.51 9.66 -10.62
CA LEU A 613 48.89 8.62 -11.45
C LEU A 613 49.77 8.42 -12.71
N ALA A 614 50.74 7.52 -12.62
CA ALA A 614 51.50 7.09 -13.80
C ALA A 614 50.64 6.17 -14.68
N SER A 615 50.70 6.32 -16.02
CA SER A 615 50.07 5.44 -17.03
C SER A 615 48.53 5.46 -17.17
N LEU A 616 47.92 6.65 -17.14
CA LEU A 616 46.47 6.83 -17.35
C LEU A 616 46.02 6.49 -18.78
N ARG A 617 44.93 5.71 -18.89
CA ARG A 617 44.31 5.32 -20.16
C ARG A 617 42.81 5.57 -20.16
N ILE A 618 42.24 5.78 -21.34
CA ILE A 618 40.79 5.74 -21.55
C ILE A 618 40.49 4.59 -22.50
N LEU A 619 39.75 3.59 -22.01
CA LEU A 619 39.31 2.45 -22.80
C LEU A 619 37.98 2.78 -23.45
N LEU A 620 37.85 2.50 -24.75
CA LEU A 620 36.57 2.52 -25.45
C LEU A 620 36.03 1.10 -25.49
N VAL A 621 34.90 0.85 -24.83
CA VAL A 621 34.30 -0.48 -24.71
C VAL A 621 32.92 -0.48 -25.38
N GLU A 622 32.74 -1.34 -26.37
CA GLU A 622 31.43 -1.61 -26.95
C GLU A 622 30.73 -2.71 -26.16
N VAL A 623 29.48 -2.50 -25.79
CA VAL A 623 28.63 -3.47 -25.10
C VAL A 623 27.48 -3.82 -26.02
N GLU A 624 27.45 -5.07 -26.45
CA GLU A 624 26.37 -5.66 -27.23
C GLU A 624 25.38 -6.32 -26.27
N TYR A 625 24.09 -6.04 -26.46
CA TYR A 625 23.00 -6.60 -25.67
C TYR A 625 22.22 -7.64 -26.48
N THR A 626 21.48 -8.53 -25.81
CA THR A 626 20.55 -9.44 -26.49
C THR A 626 19.39 -8.71 -27.18
N GLU A 627 19.11 -7.48 -26.75
CA GLU A 627 18.06 -6.60 -27.26
C GLU A 627 18.54 -5.14 -27.33
N GLY A 628 18.19 -4.44 -28.41
CA GLY A 628 18.59 -3.06 -28.64
C GLY A 628 19.90 -2.89 -29.42
N GLU A 629 20.29 -1.63 -29.65
CA GLU A 629 21.54 -1.27 -30.33
C GLU A 629 22.75 -1.38 -29.36
N PRO A 630 23.95 -1.70 -29.86
CA PRO A 630 25.18 -1.66 -29.07
C PRO A 630 25.48 -0.26 -28.53
N GLU A 631 26.08 -0.19 -27.35
CA GLU A 631 26.47 1.08 -26.71
C GLU A 631 27.97 1.13 -26.47
N THR A 632 28.58 2.31 -26.67
CA THR A 632 30.01 2.53 -26.40
C THR A 632 30.20 3.30 -25.09
N TYR A 633 31.04 2.77 -24.20
CA TYR A 633 31.39 3.34 -22.91
C TYR A 633 32.87 3.77 -22.88
N GLN A 634 33.16 4.87 -22.19
CA GLN A 634 34.52 5.36 -21.95
C GLN A 634 34.94 5.02 -20.53
N LEU A 635 36.00 4.22 -20.36
CA LEU A 635 36.49 3.78 -19.05
C LEU A 635 37.90 4.32 -18.79
N PRO A 636 38.03 5.38 -17.97
CA PRO A 636 39.32 5.85 -17.47
C PRO A 636 39.91 4.84 -16.50
N VAL A 637 41.13 4.38 -16.76
CA VAL A 637 41.81 3.38 -15.95
C VAL A 637 43.27 3.70 -15.72
N VAL A 638 43.80 3.16 -14.63
CA VAL A 638 45.23 3.17 -14.29
C VAL A 638 45.69 1.80 -13.81
N PHE A 639 46.96 1.48 -14.03
CA PHE A 639 47.63 0.35 -13.36
C PHE A 639 48.16 0.81 -12.01
N ALA A 640 47.40 0.59 -10.94
CA ALA A 640 47.76 1.00 -9.59
C ALA A 640 48.63 -0.05 -8.89
N GLN A 641 49.63 0.38 -8.14
CA GLN A 641 50.50 -0.47 -7.32
C GLN A 641 50.72 0.12 -5.91
N GLY A 642 51.03 -0.75 -4.94
CA GLY A 642 51.58 -0.36 -3.65
C GLY A 642 50.65 0.53 -2.79
N VAL A 643 51.01 1.79 -2.57
CA VAL A 643 50.19 2.73 -1.77
C VAL A 643 48.99 3.24 -2.57
N GLN A 644 49.14 3.48 -3.87
CA GLN A 644 48.07 3.98 -4.73
C GLN A 644 46.94 2.96 -4.88
N GLU A 645 47.30 1.69 -5.11
CA GLU A 645 46.35 0.58 -5.13
C GLU A 645 45.58 0.47 -3.80
N ARG A 646 46.29 0.51 -2.67
CA ARG A 646 45.66 0.45 -1.35
C ARG A 646 44.72 1.62 -1.10
N ASN A 647 45.07 2.83 -1.51
CA ASN A 647 44.21 3.99 -1.33
C ASN A 647 42.93 3.90 -2.18
N ILE A 648 43.05 3.55 -3.46
CA ILE A 648 41.91 3.44 -4.37
C ILE A 648 40.97 2.31 -3.90
N LEU A 649 41.51 1.13 -3.57
CA LEU A 649 40.69 -0.02 -3.20
C LEU A 649 40.17 0.03 -1.76
N ALA A 650 40.83 0.75 -0.84
CA ALA A 650 40.30 0.95 0.52
C ALA A 650 39.10 1.90 0.54
N ASP A 651 39.12 2.94 -0.30
CA ASP A 651 37.99 3.87 -0.43
C ASP A 651 36.89 3.29 -1.34
N ARG A 652 37.27 2.59 -2.41
CA ARG A 652 36.35 2.07 -3.44
C ARG A 652 36.78 0.66 -3.91
N PRO A 653 36.42 -0.41 -3.19
CA PRO A 653 36.74 -1.78 -3.60
C PRO A 653 36.24 -2.14 -5.01
N ALA A 654 35.07 -1.61 -5.39
CA ALA A 654 34.47 -1.81 -6.70
C ALA A 654 35.24 -1.13 -7.85
N ALA A 655 36.16 -0.19 -7.58
CA ALA A 655 36.98 0.44 -8.61
C ALA A 655 37.97 -0.53 -9.27
N GLY A 656 38.27 -1.67 -8.63
CA GLY A 656 39.12 -2.70 -9.19
C GLY A 656 38.45 -3.45 -10.34
N LEU A 657 39.11 -3.48 -11.50
CA LEU A 657 38.68 -4.25 -12.66
C LEU A 657 39.35 -5.62 -12.70
N MET A 658 40.68 -5.68 -12.58
CA MET A 658 41.45 -6.93 -12.57
C MET A 658 42.87 -6.78 -12.04
N VAL A 659 43.44 -7.88 -11.56
CA VAL A 659 44.86 -7.97 -11.16
C VAL A 659 45.71 -8.43 -12.34
N VAL A 660 46.82 -7.73 -12.58
CA VAL A 660 47.72 -7.96 -13.71
C VAL A 660 49.10 -8.28 -13.18
N GLN A 661 49.57 -9.49 -13.51
CA GLN A 661 50.90 -9.97 -13.15
C GLN A 661 51.81 -9.86 -14.39
N LYS A 662 52.72 -8.88 -14.37
CA LYS A 662 53.73 -8.64 -15.40
C LYS A 662 54.98 -9.45 -15.08
N SER A 663 55.45 -10.24 -16.03
CA SER A 663 56.70 -11.00 -15.91
C SER A 663 57.73 -10.41 -16.85
N GLU A 664 58.75 -9.74 -16.30
CA GLU A 664 59.84 -9.15 -17.07
C GLU A 664 61.19 -9.50 -16.41
N ASN A 665 62.12 -10.08 -17.16
CA ASN A 665 63.49 -10.42 -16.71
C ASN A 665 63.63 -11.28 -15.44
N GLY A 666 62.58 -12.01 -15.03
CA GLY A 666 62.61 -12.92 -13.88
C GLY A 666 61.98 -12.38 -12.60
N ASP A 667 61.66 -11.09 -12.56
CA ASP A 667 60.87 -10.47 -11.49
C ASP A 667 59.40 -10.38 -11.90
N ALA A 668 58.50 -10.62 -10.93
CA ALA A 668 57.06 -10.55 -11.12
C ALA A 668 56.54 -9.25 -10.48
N GLU A 669 56.14 -8.30 -11.32
CA GLU A 669 55.45 -7.08 -10.89
C GLU A 669 53.94 -7.31 -10.89
N LEU A 670 53.27 -6.77 -9.87
CA LEU A 670 51.84 -6.99 -9.65
C LEU A 670 51.17 -5.62 -9.56
N ALA A 671 50.16 -5.39 -10.39
CA ALA A 671 49.36 -4.16 -10.40
C ALA A 671 47.88 -4.50 -10.51
N THR A 672 47.02 -3.62 -10.00
CA THR A 672 45.58 -3.72 -10.21
C THR A 672 45.12 -2.63 -11.18
N LEU A 673 44.38 -3.02 -12.21
CA LEU A 673 43.73 -2.08 -13.11
C LEU A 673 42.50 -1.49 -12.41
N CYS A 674 42.51 -0.18 -12.17
CA CYS A 674 41.49 0.51 -11.38
C CYS A 674 40.83 1.66 -12.15
N ASP A 675 39.55 1.93 -11.85
CA ASP A 675 38.76 3.06 -12.32
C ASP A 675 39.24 4.40 -11.71
N THR A 676 39.62 5.35 -12.57
CA THR A 676 40.11 6.68 -12.15
C THR A 676 39.08 7.80 -12.24
N THR A 677 37.81 7.51 -12.53
CA THR A 677 36.76 8.53 -12.69
C THR A 677 36.52 9.39 -11.44
N HIS A 678 36.90 8.91 -10.26
CA HIS A 678 36.79 9.67 -9.01
C HIS A 678 38.15 10.24 -8.54
N GLU A 679 39.20 10.10 -9.33
CA GLU A 679 40.49 10.70 -9.03
C GLU A 679 40.55 12.11 -9.63
N THR A 680 40.79 13.12 -8.78
CA THR A 680 40.89 14.52 -9.21
C THR A 680 41.95 14.71 -10.30
N GLU A 681 43.05 13.98 -10.19
CA GLU A 681 44.19 13.99 -11.11
C GLU A 681 43.80 13.59 -12.54
N PHE A 682 42.90 12.60 -12.72
CA PHE A 682 42.41 12.20 -14.04
C PHE A 682 41.76 13.39 -14.78
N TRP A 683 40.85 14.08 -14.10
CA TRP A 683 40.13 15.22 -14.67
C TRP A 683 41.04 16.40 -14.98
N LEU A 684 42.06 16.64 -14.15
CA LEU A 684 43.04 17.69 -14.38
C LEU A 684 43.95 17.37 -15.58
N LEU A 685 44.39 16.11 -15.73
CA LEU A 685 45.21 15.68 -16.86
C LEU A 685 44.42 15.71 -18.17
N LEU A 686 43.16 15.27 -18.15
CA LEU A 686 42.28 15.35 -19.32
C LEU A 686 41.98 16.82 -19.70
N PHE A 687 41.76 17.69 -18.71
CA PHE A 687 41.61 19.12 -18.92
C PHE A 687 42.85 19.76 -19.55
N ASP A 688 44.04 19.41 -19.06
CA ASP A 688 45.29 19.90 -19.65
C ASP A 688 45.48 19.41 -21.08
N ALA A 689 45.21 18.13 -21.36
CA ALA A 689 45.29 17.56 -22.72
C ALA A 689 44.36 18.30 -23.69
N ILE A 690 43.11 18.56 -23.27
CA ILE A 690 42.15 19.36 -24.06
C ILE A 690 42.68 20.77 -24.26
N THR A 691 43.17 21.44 -23.20
CA THR A 691 43.63 22.84 -23.24
C THR A 691 44.84 23.02 -24.16
N GLN A 692 45.75 22.07 -24.17
CA GLN A 692 46.95 22.10 -25.01
C GLN A 692 46.72 21.58 -26.43
N GLY A 693 45.50 21.14 -26.76
CA GLY A 693 45.19 20.61 -28.09
C GLY A 693 45.91 19.28 -28.37
N ARG A 694 46.24 18.50 -27.33
CA ARG A 694 47.01 17.25 -27.49
C ARG A 694 46.14 16.16 -28.07
N ILE A 695 46.59 15.56 -29.16
CA ILE A 695 45.98 14.35 -29.71
C ILE A 695 46.30 13.18 -28.75
N LEU A 696 45.28 12.44 -28.35
CA LEU A 696 45.41 11.24 -27.53
C LEU A 696 45.56 10.03 -28.47
N PRO A 697 46.77 9.46 -28.64
CA PRO A 697 46.95 8.32 -29.52
C PRO A 697 46.28 7.08 -28.93
N GLY A 698 45.55 6.34 -29.77
CA GLY A 698 45.01 5.02 -29.50
C GLY A 698 45.90 3.91 -30.05
N LEU A 699 45.59 2.66 -29.72
CA LEU A 699 46.23 1.49 -30.34
C LEU A 699 45.70 1.26 -31.77
N GLN A 700 44.45 1.66 -32.05
CA GLN A 700 43.82 1.55 -33.37
C GLN A 700 43.57 2.91 -34.04
N GLY A 701 43.36 3.97 -33.26
CA GLY A 701 43.11 5.33 -33.76
C GLY A 701 43.66 6.42 -32.85
N GLY A 702 42.88 7.46 -32.59
CA GLY A 702 43.21 8.53 -31.65
C GLY A 702 42.08 9.54 -31.52
N ILE A 703 42.05 10.28 -30.41
CA ILE A 703 41.06 11.36 -30.18
C ILE A 703 41.77 12.71 -30.25
N GLU A 704 41.22 13.61 -31.07
CA GLU A 704 41.65 15.00 -31.16
C GLU A 704 40.68 15.93 -30.40
N PRO A 705 41.16 16.78 -29.49
CA PRO A 705 40.32 17.75 -28.80
C PRO A 705 39.92 18.91 -29.74
N LEU A 706 38.61 19.12 -29.91
CA LEU A 706 38.08 20.27 -30.65
C LEU A 706 37.70 21.40 -29.68
N GLN A 707 38.39 22.53 -29.80
CA GLN A 707 38.15 23.70 -28.96
C GLN A 707 37.23 24.71 -29.66
N THR A 708 36.26 25.26 -28.92
CA THR A 708 35.46 26.41 -29.37
C THR A 708 36.06 27.72 -28.88
N SER A 709 35.72 28.84 -29.53
CA SER A 709 36.15 30.18 -29.10
C SER A 709 35.63 30.57 -27.70
N ALA A 710 34.60 29.89 -27.19
CA ALA A 710 34.13 30.03 -25.82
C ALA A 710 35.09 29.36 -24.82
N PHE A 711 35.58 28.17 -25.15
CA PHE A 711 36.52 27.43 -24.31
C PHE A 711 37.83 28.20 -24.11
N SER A 712 38.45 28.71 -25.18
CA SER A 712 39.71 29.45 -25.10
C SER A 712 39.63 30.74 -24.24
N ARG A 713 38.44 31.32 -24.09
CA ARG A 713 38.21 32.48 -23.20
C ARG A 713 38.08 32.09 -21.72
N LEU A 714 37.55 30.90 -21.45
CA LEU A 714 37.23 30.43 -20.09
C LEU A 714 38.37 29.60 -19.46
N ALA A 715 39.19 28.92 -20.27
CA ALA A 715 40.22 27.98 -19.84
C ALA A 715 41.55 28.62 -19.35
N THR A 716 41.54 29.90 -18.94
CA THR A 716 42.76 30.58 -18.45
C THR A 716 43.00 30.26 -16.96
N ASN A 717 44.15 29.64 -16.67
CA ASN A 717 44.64 29.15 -15.38
C ASN A 717 44.03 27.80 -14.93
N VAL A 718 44.90 26.88 -14.50
CA VAL A 718 44.53 25.56 -13.94
C VAL A 718 43.66 25.78 -12.68
N PRO A 719 42.45 25.23 -12.62
CA PRO A 719 41.56 25.40 -11.48
C PRO A 719 42.10 24.76 -10.18
N GLN A 720 42.06 25.51 -9.06
CA GLN A 720 42.54 25.03 -7.75
C GLN A 720 41.52 24.17 -6.98
N GLU A 721 40.23 24.25 -7.31
CA GLU A 721 39.17 23.44 -6.69
C GLU A 721 38.52 22.55 -7.75
N THR A 722 38.59 21.23 -7.58
CA THR A 722 37.88 20.24 -8.41
C THR A 722 36.91 19.48 -7.52
N SER A 723 35.63 19.43 -7.89
CA SER A 723 34.63 18.60 -7.22
C SER A 723 34.06 17.59 -8.21
N ILE A 724 34.07 16.31 -7.83
CA ILE A 724 33.60 15.22 -8.67
C ILE A 724 32.18 14.87 -8.23
N HIS A 725 31.27 14.78 -9.20
CA HIS A 725 29.86 14.47 -8.98
C HIS A 725 29.52 13.20 -9.76
N GLY A 726 29.47 12.07 -9.06
CA GLY A 726 29.18 10.74 -9.62
C GLY A 726 27.88 10.08 -9.11
N GLY A 727 27.02 10.82 -8.41
CA GLY A 727 25.97 10.21 -7.58
C GLY A 727 24.64 9.82 -8.25
N GLU A 728 24.19 10.50 -9.32
CA GLU A 728 22.79 10.39 -9.77
C GLU A 728 22.57 10.55 -11.29
N GLN A 729 23.61 10.46 -12.13
CA GLN A 729 23.50 10.69 -13.58
C GLN A 729 24.16 9.59 -14.41
N SER A 730 23.71 9.42 -15.65
CA SER A 730 24.25 8.47 -16.64
C SER A 730 25.67 8.82 -17.13
N ASN A 731 26.23 9.96 -16.69
CA ASN A 731 27.56 10.45 -17.05
C ASN A 731 28.31 10.82 -15.78
N THR A 732 29.63 10.60 -15.75
CA THR A 732 30.44 11.09 -14.63
C THR A 732 30.84 12.53 -14.93
N SER A 733 30.65 13.44 -13.98
CA SER A 733 30.96 14.86 -14.19
C SER A 733 31.94 15.40 -13.15
N ALA A 734 32.86 16.25 -13.58
CA ALA A 734 33.72 17.02 -12.69
C ALA A 734 33.50 18.52 -12.89
N ILE A 735 33.33 19.24 -11.80
CA ILE A 735 33.31 20.70 -11.79
C ILE A 735 34.73 21.19 -11.53
N LEU A 736 35.27 21.94 -12.49
CA LEU A 736 36.61 22.51 -12.42
C LEU A 736 36.50 24.02 -12.13
N GLY A 737 36.96 24.43 -10.95
CA GLY A 737 37.09 25.84 -10.54
C GLY A 737 35.78 26.62 -10.46
N ARG A 738 34.65 25.93 -10.26
CA ARG A 738 33.28 26.48 -10.28
C ARG A 738 32.89 27.20 -11.58
N ARG A 739 33.67 27.01 -12.66
CA ARG A 739 33.50 27.72 -13.95
C ARG A 739 33.26 26.77 -15.11
N LEU A 740 33.82 25.57 -15.04
CA LEU A 740 33.76 24.57 -16.09
C LEU A 740 33.16 23.28 -15.53
N ILE A 741 32.37 22.60 -16.35
CA ILE A 741 31.89 21.24 -16.07
C ILE A 741 32.41 20.36 -17.20
N MET A 742 33.15 19.32 -16.85
CA MET A 742 33.55 18.25 -17.76
C MET A 742 32.63 17.07 -17.53
N LYS A 743 32.16 16.45 -18.62
CA LYS A 743 31.31 15.26 -18.60
C LYS A 743 32.02 14.17 -19.40
N LEU A 744 32.09 12.98 -18.82
CA LEU A 744 32.55 11.76 -19.47
C LEU A 744 31.37 10.82 -19.69
#